data_AF-A0A5J4QRU3-F1
#
_entry.id   AF-A0A5J4QRU3-F1
#
_cell.length_a   1.000
_cell.length_b   1.000
_cell.length_c   1.000
_cell.angle_alpha   90.00
_cell.angle_beta   90.00
_cell.angle_gamma   90.00
#
_symmetry.space_group_name_H-M   'P 1'
#
loop_
_entity.id
_entity.type
_entity.pdbx_description
1 polymer ?
#
loop_
_entity_poly.entity_id
_entity_poly.type
_entity_poly.pdbx_seq_one_letter_code
_entity_poly.pdbx_strand_id
1 'polypeptide(L)'
;PTQPYQTTEKEQQEMGEMGALMDASDKKFWKEHPPMPEDYGIGEQERKSQAVAAQQPLLSLYDLFGFSEEERSQITPKKKSKRSVKQAAPVRQLDLFAQPSTLKEKETAPETAHWGETTLKQYHTIKEKHPGALLLFREGDTYKAFGEDAKRISPILGTTLIQTGGTDETGFPVPALDMNLKQLVRAGQRVAIGEALKTPQAEKKQELAYPIQPRPYEGVLADYLKAGSLVMDKGQAGFLKERYRDRAVFMPLELNATQKVKTEAYIRLRDEYHRLYNYEASELQENKQRREAMNELYDSFVKRFGFLNDKKNLELIKMDASGREMLSLERSIEGKLIKADIFSQPVAFNPNEITQVDTSIEALSASLNKFGEVNTEYMLSLMDDKSREELLTDLHGRIYYNPLIHAYGTADKFIAGNVIEKAEKIGKYLESHPQEENSFAASQSLNMLQEAAPRPISFEELDFNFGERWIPQGVYAKYASYLFDTEVEIKYASSRDEYSLHASSRNARIYNQYAVKGENRTYDGLALMKHALHNTTPDITKKIMVGGEEVKVRDAQAIQLANSKIDEIRNGFTHFLEEQSPDFKTRLSDLYNRTFNCFVRPQYDGGHQTFPGLDVKALGIDELYKSQKDAIWMLKQNGGGICDHEVLRP
;
A
#
# COMPACT_ATOMS: atom_id res chain seq x y z
N PRO A 1 -16.13 23.44 12.18
CA PRO A 1 -15.76 24.02 13.49
C PRO A 1 -14.24 23.93 13.69
N THR A 2 -13.54 24.97 13.26
CA THR A 2 -12.12 25.20 13.45
C THR A 2 -11.88 25.58 14.92
N GLN A 3 -10.92 24.94 15.59
CA GLN A 3 -10.54 25.29 16.96
C GLN A 3 -9.88 26.69 16.97
N PRO A 4 -10.08 27.51 18.01
CA PRO A 4 -9.39 28.78 18.15
C PRO A 4 -7.90 28.55 18.40
N TYR A 5 -7.08 29.36 17.73
CA TYR A 5 -5.63 29.41 17.87
C TYR A 5 -5.24 29.75 19.32
N GLN A 6 -4.34 28.96 19.91
CA GLN A 6 -3.75 29.24 21.22
C GLN A 6 -2.36 29.84 21.01
N THR A 7 -2.17 31.08 21.44
CA THR A 7 -0.89 31.79 21.44
C THR A 7 0.17 31.02 22.22
N THR A 8 1.36 30.91 21.65
CA THR A 8 2.53 30.26 22.26
C THR A 8 3.13 31.14 23.37
N GLU A 9 3.85 30.53 24.32
CA GLU A 9 4.54 31.28 25.40
C GLU A 9 5.55 32.29 24.86
N LYS A 10 6.13 32.02 23.68
CA LYS A 10 7.04 32.93 22.99
C LYS A 10 6.33 34.16 22.42
N GLU A 11 5.12 33.99 21.87
CA GLU A 11 4.27 35.09 21.41
C GLU A 11 3.71 35.92 22.58
N GLN A 12 3.49 35.32 23.75
CA GLN A 12 3.13 36.05 24.96
C GLN A 12 4.30 36.88 25.52
N GLN A 13 5.54 36.38 25.38
CA GLN A 13 6.75 37.14 25.71
C GLN A 13 6.98 38.29 24.73
N GLU A 14 6.83 38.07 23.42
CA GLU A 14 6.99 39.11 22.39
C GLU A 14 5.88 40.18 22.46
N MET A 15 4.64 39.81 22.81
CA MET A 15 3.56 40.76 23.13
C MET A 15 3.81 41.54 24.43
N GLY A 16 4.43 40.90 25.42
CA GLY A 16 4.85 41.56 26.67
C GLY A 16 5.95 42.59 26.46
N GLU A 17 6.90 42.31 25.57
CA GLU A 17 7.98 43.23 25.20
C GLU A 17 7.48 44.40 24.32
N MET A 18 6.51 44.16 23.43
CA MET A 18 5.81 45.23 22.68
C MET A 18 4.97 46.16 23.57
N GLY A 19 4.42 45.67 24.69
CA GLY A 19 3.68 46.48 25.66
C GLY A 19 4.53 47.42 26.53
N ALA A 20 5.86 47.27 26.50
CA ALA A 20 6.81 48.07 27.26
C ALA A 20 7.22 49.39 26.56
N LEU A 21 6.86 49.56 25.28
CA LEU A 21 7.22 50.72 24.45
C LEU A 21 6.07 51.73 24.22
N MET A 22 4.88 51.48 24.77
CA MET A 22 3.74 52.42 24.67
C MET A 22 3.68 53.37 25.87
N ASP A 23 3.54 54.66 25.59
CA ASP A 23 3.37 55.69 26.62
C ASP A 23 2.01 55.59 27.32
N ALA A 24 1.85 56.33 28.43
CA ALA A 24 0.63 56.28 29.25
C ALA A 24 -0.61 56.88 28.55
N SER A 25 -0.41 57.74 27.55
CA SER A 25 -1.46 58.34 26.71
C SER A 25 -2.01 57.29 25.74
N ASP A 26 -1.14 56.54 25.08
CA ASP A 26 -1.51 55.49 24.12
C ASP A 26 -2.20 54.32 24.79
N LYS A 27 -1.72 53.91 25.98
CA LYS A 27 -2.41 52.88 26.78
C LYS A 27 -3.81 53.28 27.20
N LYS A 28 -4.07 54.58 27.37
CA LYS A 28 -5.41 55.09 27.72
C LYS A 28 -6.31 55.15 26.48
N PHE A 29 -5.77 55.59 25.34
CA PHE A 29 -6.48 55.63 24.06
C PHE A 29 -7.00 54.25 23.63
N TRP A 30 -6.17 53.21 23.65
CA TRP A 30 -6.56 51.85 23.26
C TRP A 30 -7.47 51.14 24.27
N LYS A 31 -7.53 51.63 25.51
CA LYS A 31 -8.42 51.13 26.56
C LYS A 31 -9.81 51.78 26.50
N GLU A 32 -9.88 53.02 26.05
CA GLU A 32 -11.12 53.77 25.82
C GLU A 32 -11.70 53.51 24.41
N HIS A 33 -10.85 53.11 23.45
CA HIS A 33 -11.22 52.74 22.07
C HIS A 33 -10.58 51.41 21.66
N PRO A 34 -11.11 50.25 22.13
CA PRO A 34 -10.65 48.95 21.64
C PRO A 34 -10.98 48.82 20.15
N PRO A 35 -10.04 48.38 19.30
CA PRO A 35 -10.26 48.32 17.85
C PRO A 35 -11.36 47.30 17.53
N MET A 36 -12.32 47.72 16.71
CA MET A 36 -13.40 46.84 16.25
C MET A 36 -12.90 46.05 15.02
N PRO A 37 -13.42 44.83 14.76
CA PRO A 37 -13.00 44.03 13.59
C PRO A 37 -13.12 44.76 12.24
N GLU A 38 -14.00 45.74 12.16
CA GLU A 38 -14.27 46.59 11.00
C GLU A 38 -13.13 47.59 10.71
N ASP A 39 -12.35 47.98 11.73
CA ASP A 39 -11.22 48.94 11.60
C ASP A 39 -9.99 48.32 10.92
N TYR A 40 -9.93 46.99 10.81
CA TYR A 40 -8.91 46.25 10.06
C TYR A 40 -9.27 46.03 8.58
N GLY A 41 -10.33 46.66 8.08
CA GLY A 41 -10.76 46.52 6.69
C GLY A 41 -11.32 45.14 6.34
N ILE A 42 -11.72 44.35 7.34
CA ILE A 42 -12.41 43.07 7.15
C ILE A 42 -13.92 43.34 7.20
N GLY A 43 -14.42 44.07 6.20
CA GLY A 43 -15.85 44.11 5.92
C GLY A 43 -16.27 42.78 5.30
N GLU A 44 -17.32 42.16 5.84
CA GLU A 44 -18.04 41.06 5.20
C GLU A 44 -18.56 41.55 3.83
N GLN A 45 -17.76 41.36 2.79
CA GLN A 45 -18.36 41.18 1.48
C GLN A 45 -19.16 39.89 1.56
N GLU A 46 -20.48 40.00 1.48
CA GLU A 46 -21.32 38.94 0.97
C GLU A 46 -20.69 38.46 -0.35
N ARG A 47 -19.83 37.43 -0.24
CA ARG A 47 -19.57 36.55 -1.36
C ARG A 47 -20.93 35.94 -1.64
N LYS A 48 -21.65 36.51 -2.61
CA LYS A 48 -22.44 35.68 -3.51
C LYS A 48 -21.46 34.62 -3.98
N SER A 49 -21.53 33.46 -3.35
CA SER A 49 -21.02 32.25 -3.92
C SER A 49 -21.77 32.09 -5.23
N GLN A 50 -21.23 32.65 -6.32
CA GLN A 50 -21.19 31.87 -7.52
C GLN A 50 -20.53 30.59 -7.07
N ALA A 51 -21.35 29.54 -6.97
CA ALA A 51 -20.82 28.21 -6.87
C ALA A 51 -19.85 28.11 -8.04
N VAL A 52 -18.55 28.19 -7.74
CA VAL A 52 -17.58 27.44 -8.51
C VAL A 52 -18.17 26.05 -8.41
N ALA A 53 -18.80 25.60 -9.50
CA ALA A 53 -19.12 24.21 -9.66
C ALA A 53 -17.80 23.53 -9.32
N ALA A 54 -17.73 22.90 -8.14
CA ALA A 54 -16.64 22.00 -7.85
C ALA A 54 -16.63 21.13 -9.09
N GLN A 55 -15.58 21.25 -9.91
CA GLN A 55 -15.35 20.29 -10.96
C GLN A 55 -15.40 18.98 -10.20
N GLN A 56 -16.50 18.27 -10.39
CA GLN A 56 -16.58 16.89 -9.97
C GLN A 56 -15.32 16.26 -10.54
N PRO A 57 -14.66 15.35 -9.81
CA PRO A 57 -13.57 14.60 -10.41
C PRO A 57 -14.03 14.21 -11.81
N LEU A 58 -13.19 14.48 -12.83
CA LEU A 58 -13.49 14.26 -14.26
C LEU A 58 -13.82 12.79 -14.60
N LEU A 59 -13.99 11.96 -13.57
CA LEU A 59 -14.36 10.57 -13.59
C LEU A 59 -15.02 10.20 -12.25
N SER A 60 -16.25 9.73 -12.28
CA SER A 60 -16.81 8.92 -11.19
C SER A 60 -16.45 7.44 -11.41
N LEU A 61 -16.45 6.62 -10.36
CA LEU A 61 -16.36 5.15 -10.52
C LEU A 61 -17.42 4.65 -11.52
N TYR A 62 -18.59 5.29 -11.58
CA TYR A 62 -19.66 4.93 -12.49
C TYR A 62 -19.32 5.15 -13.98
N ASP A 63 -18.47 6.13 -14.28
CA ASP A 63 -18.00 6.38 -15.65
C ASP A 63 -16.90 5.39 -16.08
N LEU A 64 -16.20 4.78 -15.11
CA LEU A 64 -15.23 3.71 -15.36
C LEU A 64 -15.92 2.38 -15.71
N PHE A 65 -17.11 2.12 -15.16
CA PHE A 65 -17.87 0.88 -15.32
C PHE A 65 -19.03 0.97 -16.33
N GLY A 66 -19.19 2.10 -17.04
CA GLY A 66 -20.15 2.21 -18.14
C GLY A 66 -21.64 2.19 -17.73
N PHE A 67 -21.97 2.56 -16.49
CA PHE A 67 -23.36 2.50 -15.99
C PHE A 67 -24.29 3.47 -16.74
N SER A 68 -25.49 3.02 -17.11
CA SER A 68 -26.53 3.80 -17.80
C SER A 68 -27.21 4.85 -16.90
N GLU A 69 -27.89 5.85 -17.47
CA GLU A 69 -28.64 6.85 -16.67
C GLU A 69 -29.76 6.21 -15.84
N GLU A 70 -30.37 5.13 -16.33
CA GLU A 70 -31.41 4.38 -15.63
C GLU A 70 -30.84 3.66 -14.40
N GLU A 71 -29.67 3.01 -14.52
CA GLU A 71 -28.93 2.39 -13.41
C GLU A 71 -28.48 3.44 -12.38
N ARG A 72 -28.05 4.63 -12.84
CA ARG A 72 -27.69 5.77 -11.97
C ARG A 72 -28.90 6.32 -11.20
N SER A 73 -30.10 6.26 -11.77
CA SER A 73 -31.32 6.86 -11.21
C SER A 73 -31.98 6.06 -10.08
N GLN A 74 -31.71 4.76 -9.97
CA GLN A 74 -32.24 3.89 -8.91
C GLN A 74 -31.66 4.20 -7.51
N ILE A 75 -30.67 5.09 -7.42
CA ILE A 75 -29.90 5.38 -6.18
C ILE A 75 -30.06 6.84 -5.73
N THR A 76 -31.17 7.54 -6.06
CA THR A 76 -31.38 8.88 -5.50
C THR A 76 -31.85 8.80 -4.03
N PRO A 77 -31.06 9.25 -3.03
CA PRO A 77 -31.53 9.25 -1.66
C PRO A 77 -32.50 10.43 -1.48
N LYS A 78 -33.75 10.14 -1.09
CA LYS A 78 -34.70 11.19 -0.68
C LYS A 78 -34.13 11.98 0.50
N LYS A 79 -33.88 13.28 0.30
CA LYS A 79 -33.53 14.24 1.37
C LYS A 79 -34.59 14.20 2.48
N LYS A 80 -34.23 13.67 3.66
CA LYS A 80 -35.04 13.80 4.87
C LYS A 80 -34.72 15.11 5.59
N SER A 81 -35.80 15.84 5.89
CA SER A 81 -35.86 17.06 6.71
C SER A 81 -35.23 16.86 8.10
N LYS A 82 -34.42 17.83 8.53
CA LYS A 82 -33.77 17.87 9.86
C LYS A 82 -34.82 18.00 10.96
N ARG A 83 -34.88 17.02 11.86
CA ARG A 83 -35.44 17.16 13.22
C ARG A 83 -34.36 16.81 14.25
N SER A 84 -34.21 17.68 15.23
CA SER A 84 -33.18 17.68 16.28
C SER A 84 -33.27 16.47 17.20
N VAL A 85 -32.16 15.75 17.39
CA VAL A 85 -31.96 14.77 18.48
C VAL A 85 -30.65 15.09 19.19
N LYS A 86 -30.70 15.05 20.53
CA LYS A 86 -29.67 15.46 21.49
C LYS A 86 -28.35 14.68 21.32
N GLN A 87 -27.23 15.40 21.50
CA GLN A 87 -25.88 14.86 21.51
C GLN A 87 -25.69 13.85 22.66
N ALA A 88 -25.33 12.62 22.31
CA ALA A 88 -24.68 11.66 23.20
C ALA A 88 -23.16 11.64 22.89
N ALA A 89 -22.35 11.44 23.94
CA ALA A 89 -20.89 11.49 23.94
C ALA A 89 -20.22 10.53 22.93
N PRO A 90 -18.98 10.84 22.47
CA PRO A 90 -18.30 10.08 21.42
C PRO A 90 -17.92 8.68 21.89
N VAL A 91 -18.23 7.70 21.04
CA VAL A 91 -17.77 6.32 21.17
C VAL A 91 -16.25 6.30 20.97
N ARG A 92 -15.52 5.97 22.04
CA ARG A 92 -14.08 5.68 21.98
C ARG A 92 -13.88 4.32 21.32
N GLN A 93 -13.05 4.34 20.29
CA GLN A 93 -12.34 3.23 19.67
C GLN A 93 -11.77 2.30 20.75
N LEU A 94 -12.20 1.04 20.78
CA LEU A 94 -11.69 0.04 21.72
C LEU A 94 -10.27 -0.39 21.29
N ASP A 95 -9.30 -0.15 22.17
CA ASP A 95 -7.94 -0.68 22.06
C ASP A 95 -7.91 -2.20 22.22
N LEU A 96 -7.31 -2.87 21.24
CA LEU A 96 -7.22 -4.32 21.08
C LEU A 96 -6.18 -4.99 22.03
N PHE A 97 -5.71 -4.31 23.08
CA PHE A 97 -4.64 -4.80 23.98
C PHE A 97 -4.87 -4.57 25.48
N ALA A 98 -6.12 -4.43 25.93
CA ALA A 98 -6.42 -4.44 27.36
C ALA A 98 -6.44 -5.88 27.91
N GLN A 99 -5.49 -6.23 28.78
CA GLN A 99 -5.54 -7.47 29.58
C GLN A 99 -6.69 -7.39 30.59
N PRO A 100 -7.58 -8.39 30.68
CA PRO A 100 -8.52 -8.46 31.79
C PRO A 100 -7.81 -8.94 33.05
N SER A 101 -7.86 -8.07 34.04
CA SER A 101 -7.65 -8.28 35.46
C SER A 101 -8.35 -9.55 35.98
N THR A 102 -7.61 -10.25 36.84
CA THR A 102 -7.95 -11.43 37.63
C THR A 102 -9.36 -11.43 38.23
N LEU A 103 -10.15 -12.45 37.92
CA LEU A 103 -11.24 -12.93 38.77
C LEU A 103 -10.83 -14.25 39.40
N LYS A 104 -11.01 -14.30 40.73
CA LYS A 104 -10.68 -15.39 41.64
C LYS A 104 -11.54 -16.62 41.36
N GLU A 105 -10.91 -17.78 41.23
CA GLU A 105 -11.53 -19.06 41.55
C GLU A 105 -10.64 -19.85 42.52
N LYS A 106 -11.33 -20.48 43.48
CA LYS A 106 -10.79 -21.17 44.66
C LYS A 106 -10.20 -22.52 44.26
N GLU A 107 -8.94 -22.76 44.61
CA GLU A 107 -8.36 -24.10 44.68
C GLU A 107 -8.52 -24.68 46.09
N THR A 108 -9.10 -25.88 46.11
CA THR A 108 -9.13 -26.82 47.23
C THR A 108 -7.74 -27.37 47.50
N ALA A 109 -7.34 -27.39 48.78
CA ALA A 109 -6.03 -27.86 49.25
C ALA A 109 -5.75 -29.35 48.96
N PRO A 110 -4.47 -29.69 48.73
CA PRO A 110 -3.93 -30.97 49.15
C PRO A 110 -2.77 -30.81 50.15
N GLU A 111 -2.89 -31.60 51.21
CA GLU A 111 -1.87 -32.35 51.94
C GLU A 111 -0.49 -31.72 52.21
N THR A 112 -0.27 -31.48 53.50
CA THR A 112 0.97 -31.07 54.15
C THR A 112 2.08 -32.11 53.99
N ALA A 113 3.06 -31.84 53.13
CA ALA A 113 4.38 -32.48 53.18
C ALA A 113 5.36 -31.57 53.95
N HIS A 114 5.89 -32.07 55.07
CA HIS A 114 6.92 -31.41 55.88
C HIS A 114 8.20 -31.16 55.07
N TRP A 115 8.40 -29.95 54.54
CA TRP A 115 9.64 -29.51 53.88
C TRP A 115 10.36 -28.34 54.58
N GLY A 116 9.89 -27.87 55.74
CA GLY A 116 10.37 -26.61 56.34
C GLY A 116 11.78 -26.63 56.95
N GLU A 117 12.28 -27.77 57.42
CA GLU A 117 13.51 -27.78 58.23
C GLU A 117 14.82 -27.77 57.42
N THR A 118 14.81 -28.32 56.20
CA THR A 118 16.02 -28.47 55.38
C THR A 118 16.40 -27.16 54.69
N THR A 119 15.40 -26.41 54.20
CA THR A 119 15.58 -25.11 53.54
C THR A 119 16.06 -24.04 54.52
N LEU A 120 15.54 -24.03 55.75
CA LEU A 120 15.95 -23.09 56.79
C LEU A 120 17.41 -23.30 57.23
N LYS A 121 17.87 -24.56 57.33
CA LYS A 121 19.28 -24.89 57.61
C LYS A 121 20.23 -24.41 56.52
N GLN A 122 19.85 -24.56 55.25
CA GLN A 122 20.62 -24.04 54.12
C GLN A 122 20.66 -22.51 54.11
N TYR A 123 19.53 -21.87 54.43
CA TYR A 123 19.44 -20.42 54.56
C TYR A 123 20.39 -19.86 55.62
N HIS A 124 20.39 -20.43 56.83
CA HIS A 124 21.31 -20.01 57.90
C HIS A 124 22.78 -20.23 57.53
N THR A 125 23.11 -21.35 56.87
CA THR A 125 24.49 -21.66 56.43
C THR A 125 25.01 -20.61 55.43
N ILE A 126 24.16 -20.12 54.52
CA ILE A 126 24.54 -19.08 53.55
C ILE A 126 24.59 -17.71 54.24
N LYS A 127 23.66 -17.46 55.17
CA LYS A 127 23.60 -16.20 55.93
C LYS A 127 24.85 -15.99 56.80
N GLU A 128 25.39 -17.04 57.39
CA GLU A 128 26.65 -16.98 58.16
C GLU A 128 27.84 -16.51 57.32
N LYS A 129 27.86 -16.82 56.00
CA LYS A 129 28.90 -16.35 55.08
C LYS A 129 28.74 -14.90 54.66
N HIS A 130 27.56 -14.32 54.87
CA HIS A 130 27.24 -12.94 54.48
C HIS A 130 26.57 -12.16 55.63
N PRO A 131 27.28 -11.96 56.77
CA PRO A 131 26.74 -11.18 57.89
C PRO A 131 26.60 -9.72 57.45
N GLY A 132 25.37 -9.21 57.46
CA GLY A 132 25.05 -7.81 57.11
C GLY A 132 24.44 -7.58 55.72
N ALA A 133 24.24 -8.62 54.90
CA ALA A 133 23.44 -8.52 53.67
C ALA A 133 22.10 -9.25 53.84
N LEU A 134 21.01 -8.72 53.29
CA LEU A 134 19.71 -9.38 53.22
C LEU A 134 19.77 -10.56 52.25
N LEU A 135 19.38 -11.77 52.66
CA LEU A 135 19.43 -12.95 51.80
C LEU A 135 18.06 -13.27 51.20
N LEU A 136 17.98 -13.25 49.87
CA LEU A 136 16.86 -13.74 49.07
C LEU A 136 17.19 -15.15 48.58
N PHE A 137 16.47 -16.16 49.07
CA PHE A 137 16.68 -17.55 48.71
C PHE A 137 15.59 -18.02 47.73
N ARG A 138 16.00 -18.54 46.57
CA ARG A 138 15.06 -19.03 45.56
C ARG A 138 14.55 -20.42 45.92
N GLU A 139 13.26 -20.51 46.16
CA GLU A 139 12.54 -21.76 46.34
C GLU A 139 11.44 -21.86 45.26
N GLY A 140 11.72 -22.66 44.22
CA GLY A 140 10.85 -22.79 43.05
C GLY A 140 10.67 -21.47 42.29
N ASP A 141 9.42 -21.02 42.22
CA ASP A 141 9.01 -19.79 41.52
C ASP A 141 8.91 -18.56 42.45
N THR A 142 9.42 -18.66 43.67
CA THR A 142 9.42 -17.56 44.65
C THR A 142 10.79 -17.32 45.28
N TYR A 143 11.11 -16.06 45.57
CA TYR A 143 12.19 -15.68 46.46
C TYR A 143 11.66 -15.50 47.87
N LYS A 144 12.36 -16.08 48.84
CA LYS A 144 12.00 -16.04 50.26
C LYS A 144 13.12 -15.51 51.12
N ALA A 145 12.75 -14.84 52.20
CA ALA A 145 13.63 -14.40 53.27
C ALA A 145 13.02 -14.79 54.61
N PHE A 146 13.88 -15.05 55.60
CA PHE A 146 13.48 -15.57 56.91
C PHE A 146 14.04 -14.71 58.06
N GLY A 147 13.36 -14.72 59.20
CA GLY A 147 13.76 -14.07 60.45
C GLY A 147 13.88 -12.55 60.36
N GLU A 148 15.03 -12.01 60.79
CA GLU A 148 15.28 -10.56 60.76
C GLU A 148 15.27 -9.97 59.34
N ASP A 149 15.71 -10.75 58.34
CA ASP A 149 15.70 -10.30 56.95
C ASP A 149 14.26 -10.13 56.46
N ALA A 150 13.36 -11.03 56.83
CA ALA A 150 11.95 -10.92 56.51
C ALA A 150 11.30 -9.67 57.12
N LYS A 151 11.64 -9.36 58.38
CA LYS A 151 11.17 -8.14 59.08
C LYS A 151 11.66 -6.85 58.45
N ARG A 152 12.84 -6.86 57.83
CA ARG A 152 13.39 -5.70 57.12
C ARG A 152 12.85 -5.57 55.70
N ILE A 153 12.63 -6.68 55.00
CA ILE A 153 12.14 -6.70 53.62
C ILE A 153 10.65 -6.37 53.54
N SER A 154 9.82 -6.93 54.42
CA SER A 154 8.37 -6.74 54.44
C SER A 154 7.92 -5.28 54.38
N PRO A 155 8.43 -4.35 55.22
CA PRO A 155 8.04 -2.93 55.15
C PRO A 155 8.62 -2.20 53.94
N ILE A 156 9.77 -2.63 53.40
CA ILE A 156 10.41 -1.96 52.25
C ILE A 156 9.68 -2.32 50.95
N LEU A 157 9.26 -3.57 50.80
CA LEU A 157 8.59 -4.08 49.59
C LEU A 157 7.06 -4.14 49.70
N GLY A 158 6.50 -3.92 50.88
CA GLY A 158 5.07 -4.07 51.13
C GLY A 158 4.58 -5.53 51.08
N THR A 159 5.47 -6.50 51.28
CA THR A 159 5.14 -7.93 51.26
C THR A 159 4.61 -8.39 52.62
N THR A 160 3.62 -9.27 52.61
CA THR A 160 3.04 -9.83 53.85
C THR A 160 4.09 -10.64 54.62
N LEU A 161 4.19 -10.42 55.93
CA LEU A 161 4.98 -11.23 56.84
C LEU A 161 4.13 -12.40 57.34
N ILE A 162 4.61 -13.62 57.15
CA ILE A 162 3.91 -14.86 57.52
C ILE A 162 4.77 -15.57 58.56
N GLN A 163 4.18 -16.06 59.65
CA GLN A 163 4.92 -16.79 60.68
C GLN A 163 4.72 -18.29 60.48
N THR A 164 5.80 -19.00 60.10
CA THR A 164 5.78 -20.44 59.84
C THR A 164 6.77 -21.13 60.78
N GLY A 165 6.29 -22.07 61.61
CA GLY A 165 7.16 -22.86 62.50
C GLY A 165 7.97 -22.05 63.53
N GLY A 166 7.45 -20.89 63.96
CA GLY A 166 8.14 -20.01 64.92
C GLY A 166 9.13 -19.01 64.31
N THR A 167 9.29 -19.00 62.98
CA THR A 167 10.16 -18.05 62.25
C THR A 167 9.33 -17.17 61.32
N ASP A 168 9.66 -15.88 61.25
CA ASP A 168 9.00 -14.94 60.35
C ASP A 168 9.53 -15.10 58.92
N GLU A 169 8.65 -15.17 57.93
CA GLU A 169 8.95 -15.40 56.51
C GLU A 169 8.28 -14.32 55.65
N THR A 170 8.95 -13.90 54.58
CA THR A 170 8.33 -13.07 53.54
C THR A 170 8.91 -13.45 52.18
N GLY A 171 8.16 -13.22 51.10
CA GLY A 171 8.60 -13.58 49.76
C GLY A 171 7.80 -12.95 48.64
N PHE A 172 8.32 -13.09 47.42
CA PHE A 172 7.70 -12.58 46.19
C PHE A 172 8.05 -13.46 44.97
N PRO A 173 7.28 -13.41 43.87
CA PRO A 173 7.52 -14.23 42.68
C PRO A 173 8.84 -13.91 41.97
N VAL A 174 9.49 -14.92 41.36
CA VAL A 174 10.75 -14.78 40.62
C VAL A 174 10.75 -13.66 39.56
N PRO A 175 9.69 -13.48 38.74
CA PRO A 175 9.65 -12.40 37.75
C PRO A 175 9.71 -10.98 38.35
N ALA A 176 9.37 -10.83 39.63
CA ALA A 176 9.40 -9.54 40.34
C ALA A 176 10.77 -9.19 40.93
N LEU A 177 11.80 -10.03 40.73
CA LEU A 177 13.13 -9.87 41.31
C LEU A 177 13.78 -8.53 40.93
N ASP A 178 13.81 -8.17 39.65
CA ASP A 178 14.51 -6.96 39.19
C ASP A 178 13.89 -5.67 39.76
N MET A 179 12.57 -5.66 39.92
CA MET A 179 11.86 -4.53 40.52
C MET A 179 12.16 -4.42 42.01
N ASN A 180 12.07 -5.54 42.73
CA ASN A 180 12.25 -5.57 44.18
C ASN A 180 13.71 -5.37 44.61
N LEU A 181 14.67 -5.88 43.82
CA LEU A 181 16.10 -5.61 44.03
C LEU A 181 16.41 -4.11 43.94
N LYS A 182 15.87 -3.41 42.93
CA LYS A 182 16.07 -1.97 42.78
C LYS A 182 15.54 -1.20 44.00
N GLN A 183 14.41 -1.63 44.56
CA GLN A 183 13.80 -0.99 45.73
C GLN A 183 14.62 -1.25 47.01
N LEU A 184 15.10 -2.48 47.22
CA LEU A 184 15.96 -2.82 48.36
C LEU A 184 17.31 -2.09 48.30
N VAL A 185 17.92 -2.00 47.12
CA VAL A 185 19.19 -1.28 46.93
C VAL A 185 19.00 0.22 47.13
N ARG A 186 17.90 0.82 46.64
CA ARG A 186 17.57 2.24 46.90
C ARG A 186 17.32 2.52 48.38
N ALA A 187 16.80 1.55 49.13
CA ALA A 187 16.67 1.62 50.59
C ALA A 187 18.01 1.41 51.34
N GLY A 188 19.14 1.40 50.63
CA GLY A 188 20.49 1.27 51.19
C GLY A 188 20.83 -0.14 51.67
N GLN A 189 20.04 -1.15 51.32
CA GLN A 189 20.26 -2.52 51.76
C GLN A 189 21.22 -3.25 50.82
N ARG A 190 22.18 -3.98 51.40
CA ARG A 190 23.03 -4.92 50.65
C ARG A 190 22.25 -6.22 50.51
N VAL A 191 22.05 -6.72 49.29
CA VAL A 191 21.23 -7.91 49.03
C VAL A 191 22.09 -9.01 48.42
N ALA A 192 21.95 -10.23 48.94
CA ALA A 192 22.54 -11.46 48.41
C ALA A 192 21.42 -12.36 47.87
N ILE A 193 21.68 -13.02 46.74
CA ILE A 193 20.73 -13.95 46.10
C ILE A 193 21.33 -15.35 46.14
N GLY A 194 20.62 -16.28 46.75
CA GLY A 194 21.00 -17.69 46.81
C GLY A 194 20.02 -18.55 46.00
N GLU A 195 20.55 -19.44 45.18
CA GLU A 195 19.77 -20.50 44.52
C GLU A 195 20.25 -21.87 44.99
N ALA A 196 19.31 -22.79 45.24
CA ALA A 196 19.65 -24.17 45.52
C ALA A 196 20.12 -24.86 44.23
N LEU A 197 21.39 -25.28 44.20
CA LEU A 197 21.87 -26.21 43.17
C LEU A 197 21.18 -27.56 43.39
N LYS A 198 20.33 -27.99 42.46
CA LYS A 198 19.82 -29.37 42.46
C LYS A 198 20.99 -30.31 42.24
N THR A 199 21.31 -31.15 43.22
CA THR A 199 22.13 -32.34 42.98
C THR A 199 21.42 -33.19 41.92
N PRO A 200 22.10 -33.60 40.83
CA PRO A 200 21.47 -34.40 39.80
C PRO A 200 21.06 -35.76 40.38
N GLN A 201 19.75 -36.00 40.48
CA GLN A 201 19.22 -37.35 40.68
C GLN A 201 19.58 -38.17 39.44
N ALA A 202 20.23 -39.31 39.68
CA ALA A 202 20.60 -40.26 38.65
C ALA A 202 19.34 -40.89 38.04
N GLU A 203 18.84 -40.30 36.95
CA GLU A 203 17.98 -40.99 36.01
C GLU A 203 18.85 -41.88 35.11
N LYS A 204 18.55 -43.18 35.11
CA LYS A 204 19.19 -44.18 34.24
C LYS A 204 19.06 -43.75 32.77
N LYS A 205 20.14 -43.20 32.21
CA LYS A 205 20.32 -43.06 30.76
C LYS A 205 20.55 -44.45 30.16
N GLN A 206 19.61 -44.92 29.34
CA GLN A 206 19.98 -45.81 28.25
C GLN A 206 20.74 -44.97 27.21
N GLU A 207 21.95 -45.39 26.89
CA GLU A 207 22.83 -44.77 25.92
C GLU A 207 22.21 -44.77 24.52
N LEU A 208 21.91 -43.60 23.97
CA LEU A 208 21.92 -43.35 22.53
C LEU A 208 23.07 -42.38 22.27
N ALA A 209 24.18 -42.94 21.82
CA ALA A 209 25.44 -42.25 21.57
C ALA A 209 25.36 -41.43 20.28
N TYR A 210 24.87 -40.19 20.35
CA TYR A 210 25.17 -39.19 19.32
C TYR A 210 25.57 -37.88 20.01
N PRO A 211 26.81 -37.39 19.82
CA PRO A 211 27.21 -36.10 20.36
C PRO A 211 26.36 -34.97 19.75
N ILE A 212 26.03 -33.95 20.55
CA ILE A 212 25.20 -32.77 20.19
C ILE A 212 25.98 -31.81 19.26
N GLN A 213 26.93 -32.32 18.50
CA GLN A 213 27.75 -31.52 17.60
C GLN A 213 27.07 -31.45 16.23
N PRO A 214 27.18 -30.30 15.53
CA PRO A 214 26.81 -30.22 14.13
C PRO A 214 27.49 -31.32 13.33
N ARG A 215 26.74 -32.01 12.48
CA ARG A 215 27.25 -33.11 11.66
C ARG A 215 26.67 -33.05 10.24
N PRO A 216 27.28 -33.71 9.25
CA PRO A 216 26.66 -33.84 7.93
C PRO A 216 25.28 -34.50 8.04
N TYR A 217 24.29 -33.95 7.35
CA TYR A 217 22.98 -34.59 7.21
C TYR A 217 23.10 -35.75 6.22
N GLU A 218 22.71 -36.96 6.64
CA GLU A 218 22.79 -38.18 5.81
C GLU A 218 21.44 -38.60 5.21
N GLY A 219 20.35 -37.91 5.57
CA GLY A 219 19.02 -38.17 5.02
C GLY A 219 18.86 -37.64 3.59
N VAL A 220 17.73 -38.00 2.97
CA VAL A 220 17.37 -37.50 1.64
C VAL A 220 17.06 -36.00 1.71
N LEU A 221 17.77 -35.20 0.92
CA LEU A 221 17.53 -33.77 0.76
C LEU A 221 16.50 -33.51 -0.34
N ALA A 222 15.22 -33.58 0.02
CA ALA A 222 14.14 -33.20 -0.89
C ALA A 222 14.17 -31.69 -1.20
N ASP A 223 13.65 -31.31 -2.38
CA ASP A 223 13.76 -29.92 -2.88
C ASP A 223 13.13 -28.87 -1.97
N TYR A 224 12.05 -29.24 -1.28
CA TYR A 224 11.32 -28.38 -0.35
C TYR A 224 12.05 -28.12 0.97
N LEU A 225 13.07 -28.91 1.34
CA LEU A 225 13.83 -28.74 2.58
C LEU A 225 14.84 -27.60 2.45
N LYS A 226 14.75 -26.55 3.26
CA LYS A 226 15.63 -25.37 3.19
C LYS A 226 16.50 -25.28 4.45
N ALA A 227 17.43 -24.31 4.48
CA ALA A 227 18.04 -23.91 5.74
C ALA A 227 16.95 -23.48 6.73
N GLY A 228 17.02 -23.99 7.96
CA GLY A 228 15.98 -23.90 8.98
C GLY A 228 14.93 -25.02 8.96
N SER A 229 14.96 -25.93 7.98
CA SER A 229 13.98 -27.03 7.96
C SER A 229 14.24 -28.03 9.08
N LEU A 230 13.16 -28.43 9.76
CA LEU A 230 13.16 -29.45 10.80
C LEU A 230 13.18 -30.85 10.18
N VAL A 231 14.15 -31.70 10.52
CA VAL A 231 14.35 -33.02 9.89
C VAL A 231 14.72 -34.09 10.92
N MET A 232 14.56 -35.36 10.54
CA MET A 232 15.02 -36.51 11.30
C MET A 232 16.32 -37.05 10.69
N ASP A 233 17.36 -37.22 11.50
CA ASP A 233 18.62 -37.84 11.11
C ASP A 233 19.05 -38.86 12.16
N LYS A 234 19.28 -40.12 11.75
CA LYS A 234 19.67 -41.24 12.64
C LYS A 234 18.78 -41.37 13.90
N GLY A 235 17.48 -41.12 13.74
CA GLY A 235 16.51 -41.18 14.85
C GLY A 235 16.55 -39.98 15.81
N GLN A 236 17.22 -38.90 15.45
CA GLN A 236 17.28 -37.63 16.19
C GLN A 236 16.64 -36.50 15.38
N ALA A 237 15.85 -35.65 16.03
CA ALA A 237 15.30 -34.45 15.42
C ALA A 237 16.34 -33.32 15.44
N GLY A 238 16.32 -32.45 14.43
CA GLY A 238 17.22 -31.31 14.34
C GLY A 238 16.89 -30.41 13.16
N PHE A 239 17.67 -29.34 12.98
CA PHE A 239 17.49 -28.41 11.87
C PHE A 239 18.62 -28.50 10.86
N LEU A 240 18.31 -28.22 9.60
CA LEU A 240 19.33 -27.97 8.58
C LEU A 240 19.88 -26.56 8.75
N LYS A 241 21.14 -26.39 9.17
CA LYS A 241 21.74 -25.05 9.36
C LYS A 241 22.15 -24.42 8.03
N GLU A 242 22.82 -25.19 7.19
CA GLU A 242 23.34 -24.79 5.88
C GLU A 242 22.92 -25.84 4.85
N ARG A 243 22.45 -25.41 3.68
CA ARG A 243 22.11 -26.28 2.54
C ARG A 243 22.85 -25.81 1.29
N TYR A 244 23.66 -26.68 0.70
CA TYR A 244 24.37 -26.47 -0.56
C TYR A 244 24.01 -27.60 -1.53
N ARG A 245 23.11 -27.36 -2.48
CA ARG A 245 22.66 -28.32 -3.51
C ARG A 245 22.33 -29.71 -2.92
N ASP A 246 23.32 -30.59 -2.87
CA ASP A 246 23.29 -32.00 -2.46
C ASP A 246 23.80 -32.27 -1.03
N ARG A 247 24.25 -31.24 -0.30
CA ARG A 247 24.82 -31.37 1.06
C ARG A 247 24.19 -30.41 2.05
N ALA A 248 24.06 -30.85 3.30
CA ALA A 248 23.58 -30.00 4.38
C ALA A 248 24.23 -30.32 5.73
N VAL A 249 24.26 -29.34 6.62
CA VAL A 249 24.71 -29.50 8.00
C VAL A 249 23.50 -29.69 8.91
N PHE A 250 23.43 -30.84 9.57
CA PHE A 250 22.43 -31.16 10.58
C PHE A 250 22.86 -30.64 11.95
N MET A 251 21.97 -29.87 12.57
CA MET A 251 22.11 -29.37 13.93
C MET A 251 21.10 -30.10 14.84
N PRO A 252 21.56 -31.00 15.71
CA PRO A 252 20.68 -31.79 16.57
C PRO A 252 19.91 -30.92 17.57
N LEU A 253 18.69 -31.33 17.90
CA LEU A 253 17.87 -30.76 18.97
C LEU A 253 17.84 -31.67 20.18
N GLU A 254 17.85 -31.06 21.36
CA GLU A 254 17.52 -31.73 22.61
C GLU A 254 16.01 -31.64 22.85
N LEU A 255 15.33 -32.77 22.68
CA LEU A 255 13.89 -32.89 22.88
C LEU A 255 13.61 -33.98 23.92
N ASN A 256 12.63 -33.74 24.78
CA ASN A 256 12.10 -34.81 25.63
C ASN A 256 11.33 -35.86 24.78
N ALA A 257 11.01 -37.01 25.37
CA ALA A 257 10.37 -38.11 24.65
C ALA A 257 9.06 -37.69 23.95
N THR A 258 8.22 -36.90 24.62
CA THR A 258 6.94 -36.42 24.06
C THR A 258 7.16 -35.45 22.90
N GLN A 259 8.09 -34.50 23.05
CA GLN A 259 8.47 -33.54 22.00
C GLN A 259 9.07 -34.26 20.79
N LYS A 260 9.88 -35.31 21.01
CA LYS A 260 10.45 -36.12 19.93
C LYS A 260 9.35 -36.79 19.10
N VAL A 261 8.41 -37.47 19.75
CA VAL A 261 7.29 -38.15 19.05
C VAL A 261 6.42 -37.15 18.29
N LYS A 262 6.13 -35.99 18.89
CA LYS A 262 5.37 -34.91 18.25
C LYS A 262 6.09 -34.33 17.03
N THR A 263 7.39 -34.09 17.16
CA THR A 263 8.26 -33.58 16.09
C THR A 263 8.32 -34.55 14.92
N GLU A 264 8.50 -35.84 15.21
CA GLU A 264 8.51 -36.87 14.19
C GLU A 264 7.16 -36.98 13.46
N ALA A 265 6.04 -36.92 14.18
CA ALA A 265 4.71 -36.94 13.59
C ALA A 265 4.47 -35.72 12.66
N TYR A 266 4.90 -34.52 13.09
CA TYR A 266 4.83 -33.31 12.28
C TYR A 266 5.68 -33.40 11.01
N ILE A 267 6.95 -33.83 11.12
CA ILE A 267 7.86 -33.98 9.98
C ILE A 267 7.26 -34.93 8.94
N ARG A 268 6.72 -36.07 9.37
CA ARG A 268 6.08 -37.03 8.47
C ARG A 268 4.87 -36.43 7.73
N LEU A 269 4.03 -35.68 8.44
CA LEU A 269 2.88 -35.00 7.84
C LEU A 269 3.33 -33.96 6.80
N ARG A 270 4.32 -33.14 7.12
CA ARG A 270 4.88 -32.15 6.19
C ARG A 270 5.50 -32.79 4.95
N ASP A 271 6.29 -33.84 5.16
CA ASP A 271 6.97 -34.51 4.05
C ASP A 271 5.97 -35.16 3.11
N GLU A 272 4.89 -35.75 3.64
CA GLU A 272 3.83 -36.33 2.80
C GLU A 272 2.98 -35.26 2.11
N TYR A 273 2.71 -34.12 2.77
CA TYR A 273 2.10 -32.94 2.15
C TYR A 273 2.89 -32.50 0.92
N HIS A 274 4.20 -32.28 1.03
CA HIS A 274 5.01 -31.84 -0.10
C HIS A 274 5.12 -32.91 -1.19
N ARG A 275 5.18 -34.20 -0.83
CA ARG A 275 5.17 -35.28 -1.84
C ARG A 275 3.87 -35.32 -2.63
N LEU A 276 2.72 -35.20 -1.95
CA LEU A 276 1.42 -35.12 -2.59
C LEU A 276 1.35 -33.89 -3.51
N TYR A 277 1.61 -32.70 -2.95
CA TYR A 277 1.52 -31.44 -3.67
C TYR A 277 2.44 -31.42 -4.90
N ASN A 278 3.72 -31.80 -4.74
CA ASN A 278 4.67 -31.79 -5.85
C ASN A 278 4.33 -32.81 -6.92
N TYR A 279 3.86 -34.01 -6.54
CA TYR A 279 3.40 -35.01 -7.50
C TYR A 279 2.22 -34.48 -8.33
N GLU A 280 1.20 -33.94 -7.65
CA GLU A 280 0.02 -33.38 -8.33
C GLU A 280 0.36 -32.15 -9.19
N ALA A 281 1.30 -31.31 -8.74
CA ALA A 281 1.76 -30.16 -9.51
C ALA A 281 2.54 -30.55 -10.78
N SER A 282 3.35 -31.61 -10.72
CA SER A 282 4.19 -32.05 -11.84
C SER A 282 3.44 -32.94 -12.83
N GLU A 283 2.66 -33.89 -12.34
CA GLU A 283 1.97 -34.88 -13.18
C GLU A 283 0.58 -34.41 -13.63
N LEU A 284 0.03 -33.36 -13.02
CA LEU A 284 -1.33 -32.86 -13.25
C LEU A 284 -2.40 -33.96 -13.10
N GLN A 285 -2.14 -34.91 -12.19
CA GLN A 285 -3.00 -36.05 -11.92
C GLN A 285 -3.25 -36.21 -10.42
N GLU A 286 -4.47 -36.62 -10.08
CA GLU A 286 -4.90 -36.84 -8.71
C GLU A 286 -4.21 -38.06 -8.09
N ASN A 287 -3.58 -37.91 -6.92
CA ASN A 287 -3.01 -39.04 -6.18
C ASN A 287 -3.81 -39.37 -4.93
N LYS A 288 -4.89 -40.13 -5.11
CA LYS A 288 -5.81 -40.53 -4.02
C LYS A 288 -5.08 -41.27 -2.88
N GLN A 289 -4.17 -42.18 -3.23
CA GLN A 289 -3.44 -42.98 -2.25
C GLN A 289 -2.58 -42.13 -1.31
N ARG A 290 -1.83 -41.16 -1.85
CA ARG A 290 -1.03 -40.24 -1.03
C ARG A 290 -1.90 -39.30 -0.21
N ARG A 291 -3.03 -38.86 -0.75
CA ARG A 291 -3.97 -38.02 -0.02
C ARG A 291 -4.62 -38.75 1.15
N GLU A 292 -4.97 -40.02 0.99
CA GLU A 292 -5.44 -40.88 2.08
C GLU A 292 -4.35 -41.03 3.15
N ALA A 293 -3.11 -41.32 2.76
CA ALA A 293 -1.97 -41.40 3.68
C ALA A 293 -1.74 -40.07 4.44
N MET A 294 -1.83 -38.93 3.76
CA MET A 294 -1.74 -37.61 4.39
C MET A 294 -2.89 -37.37 5.38
N ASN A 295 -4.13 -37.76 5.04
CA ASN A 295 -5.27 -37.69 5.95
C ASN A 295 -5.04 -38.52 7.22
N GLU A 296 -4.58 -39.76 7.08
CA GLU A 296 -4.30 -40.63 8.23
C GLU A 296 -3.21 -40.07 9.15
N LEU A 297 -2.15 -39.48 8.57
CA LEU A 297 -1.08 -38.82 9.31
C LEU A 297 -1.61 -37.60 10.07
N TYR A 298 -2.44 -36.78 9.43
CA TYR A 298 -3.06 -35.61 10.06
C TYR A 298 -4.03 -36.02 11.18
N ASP A 299 -4.95 -36.97 10.92
CA ASP A 299 -5.93 -37.42 11.91
C ASP A 299 -5.23 -38.06 13.12
N SER A 300 -4.14 -38.81 12.87
CA SER A 300 -3.28 -39.35 13.91
C SER A 300 -2.57 -38.27 14.72
N PHE A 301 -2.12 -37.19 14.08
CA PHE A 301 -1.50 -36.05 14.76
C PHE A 301 -2.52 -35.33 15.63
N VAL A 302 -3.68 -34.97 15.08
CA VAL A 302 -4.74 -34.24 15.79
C VAL A 302 -5.26 -35.05 16.98
N LYS A 303 -5.47 -36.36 16.81
CA LYS A 303 -5.90 -37.25 17.90
C LYS A 303 -4.93 -37.28 19.08
N ARG A 304 -3.62 -37.15 18.83
CA ARG A 304 -2.58 -37.22 19.87
C ARG A 304 -2.20 -35.86 20.45
N PHE A 305 -2.18 -34.82 19.61
CA PHE A 305 -1.56 -33.54 19.95
C PHE A 305 -2.50 -32.34 19.79
N GLY A 306 -3.72 -32.51 19.27
CA GLY A 306 -4.63 -31.41 18.90
C GLY A 306 -4.32 -30.80 17.54
N PHE A 307 -5.03 -29.74 17.18
CA PHE A 307 -4.91 -29.07 15.89
C PHE A 307 -3.54 -28.41 15.69
N LEU A 308 -3.03 -28.35 14.46
CA LEU A 308 -1.77 -27.70 14.12
C LEU A 308 -1.74 -26.24 14.60
N ASN A 309 -2.85 -25.51 14.48
CA ASN A 309 -2.98 -24.12 14.93
C ASN A 309 -3.25 -23.95 16.43
N ASP A 310 -3.32 -25.03 17.22
CA ASP A 310 -3.40 -24.91 18.68
C ASP A 310 -2.14 -24.22 19.23
N LYS A 311 -2.29 -23.35 20.23
CA LYS A 311 -1.17 -22.61 20.87
C LYS A 311 0.00 -23.52 21.27
N LYS A 312 -0.30 -24.74 21.75
CA LYS A 312 0.69 -25.77 22.17
C LYS A 312 1.51 -26.36 21.01
N ASN A 313 1.00 -26.31 19.78
CA ASN A 313 1.64 -26.90 18.59
C ASN A 313 2.38 -25.85 17.76
N LEU A 314 1.87 -24.63 17.78
CA LEU A 314 2.34 -23.49 17.01
C LEU A 314 3.82 -23.15 17.22
N GLU A 315 4.34 -23.26 18.45
CA GLU A 315 5.75 -22.99 18.74
C GLU A 315 6.69 -23.96 18.00
N LEU A 316 6.42 -25.27 18.08
CA LEU A 316 7.21 -26.30 17.39
C LEU A 316 7.14 -26.15 15.88
N ILE A 317 5.93 -25.98 15.33
CA ILE A 317 5.72 -25.89 13.88
C ILE A 317 6.44 -24.66 13.32
N LYS A 318 6.40 -23.52 14.02
CA LYS A 318 7.10 -22.30 13.58
C LYS A 318 8.62 -22.37 13.64
N MET A 319 9.20 -23.36 14.32
CA MET A 319 10.64 -23.59 14.25
C MET A 319 11.08 -24.13 12.89
N ASP A 320 10.18 -24.78 12.16
CA ASP A 320 10.44 -25.28 10.81
C ASP A 320 10.31 -24.17 9.78
N ALA A 321 11.23 -24.13 8.81
CA ALA A 321 11.20 -23.15 7.72
C ALA A 321 9.88 -23.18 6.93
N SER A 322 9.30 -24.37 6.70
CA SER A 322 8.01 -24.55 6.03
C SER A 322 6.81 -24.54 6.99
N GLY A 323 7.02 -24.21 8.26
CA GLY A 323 6.01 -24.33 9.31
C GLY A 323 4.75 -23.51 9.05
N ARG A 324 4.89 -22.31 8.48
CA ARG A 324 3.74 -21.44 8.19
C ARG A 324 2.83 -22.03 7.11
N GLU A 325 3.40 -22.68 6.10
CA GLU A 325 2.65 -23.37 5.04
C GLU A 325 1.85 -24.52 5.66
N MET A 326 2.45 -25.28 6.57
CA MET A 326 1.77 -26.38 7.26
C MET A 326 0.59 -25.92 8.11
N LEU A 327 0.62 -24.71 8.67
CA LEU A 327 -0.52 -24.16 9.41
C LEU A 327 -1.73 -23.87 8.51
N SER A 328 -1.54 -23.64 7.20
CA SER A 328 -2.66 -23.46 6.26
C SER A 328 -3.41 -24.74 5.90
N LEU A 329 -2.96 -25.89 6.39
CA LEU A 329 -3.72 -27.14 6.31
C LEU A 329 -5.02 -27.11 7.14
N GLU A 330 -5.20 -26.09 7.97
CA GLU A 330 -6.43 -25.87 8.72
C GLU A 330 -7.01 -24.49 8.38
N ARG A 331 -8.33 -24.45 8.19
CA ARG A 331 -9.09 -23.21 7.96
C ARG A 331 -10.03 -22.98 9.11
N SER A 332 -10.27 -21.71 9.44
CA SER A 332 -11.27 -21.33 10.44
C SER A 332 -12.58 -20.93 9.75
N ILE A 333 -13.64 -21.70 9.97
CA ILE A 333 -15.01 -21.35 9.56
C ILE A 333 -15.84 -21.22 10.82
N GLU A 334 -16.42 -20.04 11.04
CA GLU A 334 -17.21 -19.72 12.25
C GLU A 334 -16.48 -20.05 13.57
N GLY A 335 -15.17 -19.83 13.60
CA GLY A 335 -14.33 -20.11 14.78
C GLY A 335 -13.99 -21.60 15.00
N LYS A 336 -14.44 -22.51 14.13
CA LYS A 336 -14.06 -23.93 14.16
C LYS A 336 -12.95 -24.22 13.15
N LEU A 337 -11.92 -24.93 13.58
CA LEU A 337 -10.86 -25.40 12.69
C LEU A 337 -11.33 -26.62 11.91
N ILE A 338 -11.23 -26.54 10.59
CA ILE A 338 -11.55 -27.62 9.65
C ILE A 338 -10.37 -27.88 8.72
N LYS A 339 -10.34 -29.07 8.10
CA LYS A 339 -9.32 -29.44 7.10
C LYS A 339 -9.36 -28.50 5.87
N ALA A 340 -8.19 -28.20 5.33
CA ALA A 340 -8.03 -27.52 4.04
C ALA A 340 -8.45 -28.41 2.85
N ASP A 341 -8.67 -27.80 1.68
CA ASP A 341 -9.18 -28.51 0.49
C ASP A 341 -8.25 -29.62 -0.01
N ILE A 342 -6.94 -29.52 0.24
CA ILE A 342 -5.95 -30.53 -0.17
C ILE A 342 -6.24 -31.92 0.42
N PHE A 343 -6.97 -32.00 1.53
CA PHE A 343 -7.38 -33.27 2.12
C PHE A 343 -8.51 -33.97 1.36
N SER A 344 -9.27 -33.24 0.54
CA SER A 344 -10.41 -33.78 -0.22
C SER A 344 -10.19 -33.78 -1.74
N GLN A 345 -9.45 -32.82 -2.29
CA GLN A 345 -9.31 -32.64 -3.73
C GLN A 345 -7.92 -32.08 -4.11
N PRO A 346 -7.50 -32.22 -5.38
CA PRO A 346 -6.28 -31.58 -5.85
C PRO A 346 -6.34 -30.06 -5.69
N VAL A 347 -5.25 -29.46 -5.21
CA VAL A 347 -5.09 -28.00 -5.11
C VAL A 347 -3.91 -27.47 -5.91
N ALA A 348 -3.08 -28.38 -6.44
CA ALA A 348 -1.90 -28.04 -7.23
C ALA A 348 -2.23 -27.79 -8.72
N PHE A 349 -3.38 -28.28 -9.18
CA PHE A 349 -3.89 -28.08 -10.54
C PHE A 349 -5.42 -28.02 -10.50
N ASN A 350 -6.04 -27.47 -11.54
CA ASN A 350 -7.49 -27.46 -11.67
C ASN A 350 -7.95 -28.76 -12.37
N PRO A 351 -8.63 -29.69 -11.68
CA PRO A 351 -9.13 -30.92 -12.31
C PRO A 351 -10.30 -30.65 -13.27
N ASN A 352 -10.94 -29.50 -13.16
CA ASN A 352 -12.03 -29.05 -14.03
C ASN A 352 -11.51 -28.04 -15.05
N GLU A 353 -10.30 -28.25 -15.59
CA GLU A 353 -9.86 -27.45 -16.73
C GLU A 353 -10.81 -27.64 -17.90
N ILE A 354 -11.05 -26.54 -18.61
CA ILE A 354 -11.81 -26.59 -19.85
C ILE A 354 -10.98 -27.43 -20.83
N THR A 355 -11.52 -28.56 -21.25
CA THR A 355 -10.89 -29.47 -22.22
C THR A 355 -11.43 -29.29 -23.63
N GLN A 356 -12.64 -28.75 -23.75
CA GLN A 356 -13.33 -28.58 -25.03
C GLN A 356 -14.24 -27.35 -24.97
N VAL A 357 -14.33 -26.61 -26.08
CA VAL A 357 -15.26 -25.48 -26.26
C VAL A 357 -15.86 -25.54 -27.66
N ASP A 358 -17.11 -25.09 -27.78
CA ASP A 358 -17.83 -25.16 -29.05
C ASP A 358 -17.53 -23.96 -29.96
N THR A 359 -17.14 -22.82 -29.36
CA THR A 359 -16.97 -21.55 -30.09
C THR A 359 -15.60 -20.92 -29.91
N SER A 360 -15.14 -20.19 -30.94
CA SER A 360 -13.87 -19.44 -30.93
C SER A 360 -13.84 -18.37 -29.81
N ILE A 361 -15.01 -17.83 -29.46
CA ILE A 361 -15.16 -16.81 -28.42
C ILE A 361 -15.01 -17.43 -27.02
N GLU A 362 -15.53 -18.63 -26.80
CA GLU A 362 -15.31 -19.38 -25.57
C GLU A 362 -13.84 -19.79 -25.44
N ALA A 363 -13.21 -20.22 -26.53
CA ALA A 363 -11.77 -20.48 -26.57
C ALA A 363 -10.96 -19.25 -26.18
N LEU A 364 -11.31 -18.07 -26.73
CA LEU A 364 -10.68 -16.80 -26.39
C LEU A 364 -10.85 -16.48 -24.89
N SER A 365 -12.06 -16.65 -24.36
CA SER A 365 -12.35 -16.43 -22.94
C SER A 365 -11.56 -17.38 -22.03
N ALA A 366 -11.43 -18.65 -22.43
CA ALA A 366 -10.63 -19.65 -21.72
C ALA A 366 -9.14 -19.27 -21.72
N SER A 367 -8.63 -18.82 -22.87
CA SER A 367 -7.24 -18.37 -23.04
C SER A 367 -6.91 -17.17 -22.16
N LEU A 368 -7.78 -16.15 -22.15
CA LEU A 368 -7.63 -14.97 -21.29
C LEU A 368 -7.73 -15.32 -19.80
N ASN A 369 -8.63 -16.23 -19.42
CA ASN A 369 -8.73 -16.70 -18.03
C ASN A 369 -7.48 -17.45 -17.56
N LYS A 370 -6.87 -18.25 -18.44
CA LYS A 370 -5.72 -19.10 -18.09
C LYS A 370 -4.39 -18.36 -18.16
N PHE A 371 -4.18 -17.54 -19.19
CA PHE A 371 -2.89 -16.90 -19.48
C PHE A 371 -2.91 -15.37 -19.37
N GLY A 372 -4.08 -14.73 -19.34
CA GLY A 372 -4.19 -13.27 -19.39
C GLY A 372 -3.88 -12.65 -20.75
N GLU A 373 -3.71 -13.48 -21.79
CA GLU A 373 -3.38 -13.08 -23.15
C GLU A 373 -4.00 -14.02 -24.19
N VAL A 374 -3.94 -13.62 -25.46
CA VAL A 374 -4.48 -14.41 -26.57
C VAL A 374 -3.47 -15.48 -26.97
N ASN A 375 -3.60 -16.67 -26.41
CA ASN A 375 -2.81 -17.84 -26.80
C ASN A 375 -3.56 -18.68 -27.84
N THR A 376 -3.20 -18.53 -29.13
CA THR A 376 -3.88 -19.22 -30.24
C THR A 376 -3.65 -20.73 -30.22
N GLU A 377 -2.49 -21.20 -29.75
CA GLU A 377 -2.18 -22.64 -29.67
C GLU A 377 -3.07 -23.34 -28.64
N TYR A 378 -3.23 -22.73 -27.46
CA TYR A 378 -4.15 -23.23 -26.45
C TYR A 378 -5.60 -23.19 -26.95
N MET A 379 -6.02 -22.11 -27.62
CA MET A 379 -7.38 -22.02 -28.17
C MET A 379 -7.68 -23.14 -29.16
N LEU A 380 -6.74 -23.43 -30.07
CA LEU A 380 -6.86 -24.55 -31.00
C LEU A 380 -6.87 -25.90 -30.28
N SER A 381 -6.13 -26.05 -29.17
CA SER A 381 -6.14 -27.30 -28.39
C SER A 381 -7.48 -27.61 -27.71
N LEU A 382 -8.36 -26.61 -27.57
CA LEU A 382 -9.71 -26.77 -27.00
C LEU A 382 -10.78 -27.05 -28.06
N MET A 383 -10.43 -27.02 -29.34
CA MET A 383 -11.39 -27.09 -30.44
C MET A 383 -11.02 -28.25 -31.37
N ASP A 384 -12.00 -29.10 -31.67
CA ASP A 384 -11.79 -30.19 -32.62
C ASP A 384 -11.78 -29.67 -34.06
N ASP A 385 -10.85 -30.17 -34.87
CA ASP A 385 -10.81 -30.00 -36.33
C ASP A 385 -10.85 -28.55 -36.85
N LYS A 386 -10.46 -27.56 -36.04
CA LYS A 386 -10.42 -26.15 -36.45
C LYS A 386 -9.04 -25.71 -36.89
N SER A 387 -8.95 -25.04 -38.05
CA SER A 387 -7.70 -24.45 -38.51
C SER A 387 -7.41 -23.10 -37.84
N ARG A 388 -6.13 -22.70 -37.82
CA ARG A 388 -5.72 -21.38 -37.33
C ARG A 388 -6.38 -20.25 -38.12
N GLU A 389 -6.54 -20.40 -39.43
CA GLU A 389 -7.11 -19.39 -40.31
C GLU A 389 -8.60 -19.16 -40.03
N GLU A 390 -9.37 -20.23 -39.81
CA GLU A 390 -10.78 -20.16 -39.41
C GLU A 390 -10.93 -19.51 -38.03
N LEU A 391 -10.07 -19.87 -37.07
CA LEU A 391 -10.08 -19.27 -35.73
C LEU A 391 -9.85 -17.74 -35.81
N LEU A 392 -8.86 -17.30 -36.59
CA LEU A 392 -8.56 -15.89 -36.76
C LEU A 392 -9.68 -15.15 -37.51
N THR A 393 -10.33 -15.82 -38.46
CA THR A 393 -11.48 -15.27 -39.19
C THR A 393 -12.67 -15.05 -38.27
N ASP A 394 -13.01 -16.03 -37.43
CA ASP A 394 -14.10 -15.93 -36.45
C ASP A 394 -13.88 -14.83 -35.41
N LEU A 395 -12.61 -14.57 -35.07
CA LEU A 395 -12.21 -13.58 -34.09
C LEU A 395 -11.83 -12.23 -34.71
N HIS A 396 -12.05 -12.06 -36.01
CA HIS A 396 -11.85 -10.79 -36.69
C HIS A 396 -12.67 -9.69 -35.99
N GLY A 397 -12.02 -8.55 -35.71
CA GLY A 397 -12.63 -7.45 -34.95
C GLY A 397 -12.54 -7.61 -33.43
N ARG A 398 -12.20 -8.79 -32.90
CA ARG A 398 -12.02 -9.06 -31.46
C ARG A 398 -10.57 -9.18 -31.06
N ILE A 399 -9.71 -9.63 -31.97
CA ILE A 399 -8.27 -9.71 -31.77
C ILE A 399 -7.52 -9.05 -32.93
N TYR A 400 -6.36 -8.48 -32.63
CA TYR A 400 -5.47 -7.85 -33.61
C TYR A 400 -4.04 -8.32 -33.39
N TYR A 401 -3.30 -8.47 -34.48
CA TYR A 401 -1.92 -8.87 -34.45
C TYR A 401 -1.02 -7.66 -34.22
N ASN A 402 -0.15 -7.73 -33.22
CA ASN A 402 0.86 -6.72 -32.99
C ASN A 402 2.21 -7.21 -33.56
N PRO A 403 2.67 -6.67 -34.69
CA PRO A 403 3.93 -7.11 -35.31
C PRO A 403 5.17 -6.75 -34.49
N LEU A 404 5.09 -5.80 -33.56
CA LEU A 404 6.24 -5.39 -32.75
C LEU A 404 6.61 -6.40 -31.66
N ILE A 405 5.66 -7.26 -31.27
CA ILE A 405 5.85 -8.29 -30.23
C ILE A 405 5.48 -9.70 -30.75
N HIS A 406 5.15 -9.82 -32.04
CA HIS A 406 4.73 -11.06 -32.70
C HIS A 406 3.62 -11.83 -31.97
N ALA A 407 2.63 -11.11 -31.43
CA ALA A 407 1.55 -11.70 -30.65
C ALA A 407 0.20 -11.05 -30.95
N TYR A 408 -0.88 -11.81 -30.75
CA TYR A 408 -2.25 -11.30 -30.82
C TYR A 408 -2.65 -10.67 -29.48
N GLY A 409 -3.38 -9.56 -29.57
CA GLY A 409 -4.01 -8.91 -28.43
C GLY A 409 -5.50 -8.72 -28.66
N THR A 410 -6.26 -8.57 -27.59
CA THR A 410 -7.68 -8.20 -27.66
C THR A 410 -7.85 -6.81 -28.25
N ALA A 411 -8.95 -6.58 -28.97
CA ALA A 411 -9.31 -5.28 -29.55
C ALA A 411 -9.29 -4.17 -28.49
N ASP A 412 -9.91 -4.43 -27.34
CA ASP A 412 -10.06 -3.47 -26.24
C ASP A 412 -8.70 -2.98 -25.72
N LYS A 413 -7.68 -3.85 -25.68
CA LYS A 413 -6.33 -3.53 -25.23
C LYS A 413 -5.46 -2.96 -26.37
N PHE A 414 -5.64 -3.48 -27.57
CA PHE A 414 -4.86 -3.08 -28.74
C PHE A 414 -5.22 -1.65 -29.18
N ILE A 415 -6.52 -1.34 -29.21
CA ILE A 415 -7.10 -0.06 -29.66
C ILE A 415 -7.11 0.99 -28.53
N ALA A 416 -6.86 0.61 -27.27
CA ALA A 416 -6.72 1.58 -26.19
C ALA A 416 -5.34 2.27 -26.17
N GLY A 417 -5.25 3.43 -25.52
CA GLY A 417 -3.99 4.15 -25.33
C GLY A 417 -3.67 5.11 -26.48
N ASN A 418 -2.38 5.43 -26.64
CA ASN A 418 -1.91 6.30 -27.72
C ASN A 418 -1.97 5.56 -29.07
N VAL A 419 -3.10 5.64 -29.77
CA VAL A 419 -3.34 4.93 -31.03
C VAL A 419 -2.54 5.50 -32.19
N ILE A 420 -2.28 6.81 -32.17
CA ILE A 420 -1.49 7.49 -33.21
C ILE A 420 -0.05 6.98 -33.18
N GLU A 421 0.57 6.93 -32.00
CA GLU A 421 1.93 6.42 -31.84
C GLU A 421 2.03 4.92 -32.21
N LYS A 422 1.03 4.11 -31.83
CA LYS A 422 0.97 2.69 -32.21
C LYS A 422 0.88 2.54 -33.73
N ALA A 423 -0.01 3.28 -34.39
CA ALA A 423 -0.17 3.25 -35.84
C ALA A 423 1.12 3.66 -36.56
N GLU A 424 1.78 4.74 -36.11
CA GLU A 424 3.05 5.18 -36.69
C GLU A 424 4.17 4.13 -36.53
N LYS A 425 4.27 3.47 -35.37
CA LYS A 425 5.26 2.40 -35.15
C LYS A 425 5.00 1.19 -36.02
N ILE A 426 3.74 0.74 -36.12
CA ILE A 426 3.36 -0.41 -36.94
C ILE A 426 3.54 -0.09 -38.43
N GLY A 427 3.17 1.12 -38.89
CA GLY A 427 3.40 1.55 -40.25
C GLY A 427 4.88 1.51 -40.64
N LYS A 428 5.75 2.08 -39.79
CA LYS A 428 7.21 2.02 -39.99
C LYS A 428 7.76 0.58 -40.00
N TYR A 429 7.21 -0.29 -39.16
CA TYR A 429 7.58 -1.70 -39.14
C TYR A 429 7.24 -2.37 -40.49
N LEU A 430 6.02 -2.15 -41.00
CA LEU A 430 5.57 -2.71 -42.28
C LEU A 430 6.39 -2.20 -43.47
N GLU A 431 6.75 -0.91 -43.49
CA GLU A 431 7.62 -0.33 -44.51
C GLU A 431 9.01 -0.97 -44.52
N SER A 432 9.54 -1.32 -43.36
CA SER A 432 10.86 -1.95 -43.22
C SER A 432 10.85 -3.47 -43.42
N HIS A 433 9.70 -4.13 -43.31
CA HIS A 433 9.55 -5.59 -43.38
C HIS A 433 8.44 -6.02 -44.36
N PRO A 434 8.60 -5.77 -45.68
CA PRO A 434 7.56 -6.04 -46.68
C PRO A 434 7.25 -7.54 -46.90
N GLN A 435 8.10 -8.45 -46.41
CA GLN A 435 7.97 -9.91 -46.55
C GLN A 435 7.60 -10.61 -45.23
N GLU A 436 7.04 -9.88 -44.26
CA GLU A 436 6.55 -10.45 -43.00
C GLU A 436 5.45 -11.50 -43.27
N GLU A 437 5.57 -12.68 -42.63
CA GLU A 437 4.61 -13.79 -42.76
C GLU A 437 3.17 -13.37 -42.41
N ASN A 438 3.01 -12.50 -41.41
CA ASN A 438 1.73 -11.96 -40.95
C ASN A 438 1.42 -10.53 -41.47
N SER A 439 2.00 -10.13 -42.60
CA SER A 439 1.86 -8.78 -43.16
C SER A 439 0.39 -8.35 -43.36
N PHE A 440 -0.48 -9.27 -43.78
CA PHE A 440 -1.91 -9.00 -43.94
C PHE A 440 -2.61 -8.66 -42.61
N ALA A 441 -2.38 -9.47 -41.56
CA ALA A 441 -2.95 -9.24 -40.24
C ALA A 441 -2.41 -7.95 -39.60
N ALA A 442 -1.12 -7.67 -39.80
CA ALA A 442 -0.51 -6.41 -39.35
C ALA A 442 -1.10 -5.19 -40.08
N SER A 443 -1.40 -5.32 -41.38
CA SER A 443 -2.05 -4.25 -42.17
C SER A 443 -3.48 -3.99 -41.71
N GLN A 444 -4.26 -5.02 -41.39
CA GLN A 444 -5.59 -4.86 -40.79
C GLN A 444 -5.50 -4.16 -39.43
N SER A 445 -4.51 -4.53 -38.63
CA SER A 445 -4.29 -3.93 -37.31
C SER A 445 -3.90 -2.45 -37.41
N LEU A 446 -3.11 -2.08 -38.42
CA LEU A 446 -2.82 -0.69 -38.74
C LEU A 446 -4.08 0.08 -39.12
N ASN A 447 -4.91 -0.46 -40.02
CA ASN A 447 -6.15 0.19 -40.44
C ASN A 447 -7.08 0.43 -39.24
N MET A 448 -7.23 -0.58 -38.37
CA MET A 448 -8.06 -0.42 -37.17
C MET A 448 -7.57 0.69 -36.24
N LEU A 449 -6.25 0.84 -36.05
CA LEU A 449 -5.72 1.94 -35.23
C LEU A 449 -5.97 3.32 -35.87
N GLN A 450 -5.97 3.39 -37.21
CA GLN A 450 -6.28 4.61 -37.94
C GLN A 450 -7.76 4.96 -37.85
N GLU A 451 -8.65 3.97 -37.97
CA GLU A 451 -10.10 4.15 -37.82
C GLU A 451 -10.50 4.51 -36.39
N ALA A 452 -9.81 3.98 -35.40
CA ALA A 452 -10.05 4.28 -33.99
C ALA A 452 -9.48 5.64 -33.54
N ALA A 453 -8.63 6.27 -34.35
CA ALA A 453 -8.04 7.56 -34.01
C ALA A 453 -9.13 8.62 -33.79
N PRO A 454 -9.05 9.43 -32.72
CA PRO A 454 -9.98 10.53 -32.51
C PRO A 454 -10.02 11.47 -33.72
N ARG A 455 -11.18 12.09 -33.97
CA ARG A 455 -11.30 13.11 -35.02
C ARG A 455 -10.22 14.18 -34.78
N PRO A 456 -9.34 14.45 -35.75
CA PRO A 456 -8.34 15.50 -35.62
C PRO A 456 -9.01 16.85 -35.38
N ILE A 457 -8.54 17.57 -34.37
CA ILE A 457 -8.98 18.92 -34.05
C ILE A 457 -8.25 19.88 -34.98
N SER A 458 -8.99 20.68 -35.75
CA SER A 458 -8.38 21.63 -36.68
C SER A 458 -7.77 22.82 -35.94
N PHE A 459 -6.94 23.60 -36.63
CA PHE A 459 -6.35 24.80 -36.03
C PHE A 459 -7.41 25.80 -35.53
N GLU A 460 -8.52 25.94 -36.26
CA GLU A 460 -9.62 26.85 -35.91
C GLU A 460 -10.43 26.39 -34.69
N GLU A 461 -10.40 25.08 -34.37
CA GLU A 461 -11.05 24.49 -33.20
C GLU A 461 -10.15 24.54 -31.96
N LEU A 462 -8.87 24.92 -32.10
CA LEU A 462 -7.91 25.04 -31.00
C LEU A 462 -7.97 26.43 -30.36
N ASP A 463 -8.01 26.45 -29.04
CA ASP A 463 -7.82 27.66 -28.24
C ASP A 463 -6.36 27.74 -27.80
N PHE A 464 -5.68 28.84 -28.13
CA PHE A 464 -4.25 29.01 -27.90
C PHE A 464 -3.99 30.06 -26.81
N ASN A 465 -3.35 29.64 -25.71
CA ASN A 465 -2.81 30.57 -24.73
C ASN A 465 -1.31 30.81 -24.92
N PHE A 466 -0.89 32.04 -24.64
CA PHE A 466 0.52 32.38 -24.65
C PHE A 466 1.26 31.73 -23.47
N GLY A 467 2.38 31.04 -23.75
CA GLY A 467 3.20 30.35 -22.76
C GLY A 467 2.87 28.86 -22.54
N GLU A 468 1.95 28.26 -23.28
CA GLU A 468 1.72 26.82 -23.23
C GLU A 468 2.98 25.99 -23.57
N ARG A 469 3.31 25.02 -22.70
CA ARG A 469 4.61 24.30 -22.77
C ARG A 469 4.74 23.36 -23.96
N TRP A 470 3.64 22.98 -24.59
CA TRP A 470 3.65 22.09 -25.76
C TRP A 470 3.94 22.85 -27.06
N ILE A 471 3.74 24.17 -27.08
CA ILE A 471 4.04 24.99 -28.26
C ILE A 471 5.56 25.15 -28.36
N PRO A 472 6.17 24.89 -29.53
CA PRO A 472 7.62 24.98 -29.67
C PRO A 472 8.13 26.39 -29.38
N GLN A 473 9.23 26.50 -28.60
CA GLN A 473 9.83 27.79 -28.22
C GLN A 473 10.16 28.71 -29.40
N GLY A 474 10.46 28.13 -30.57
CA GLY A 474 10.73 28.89 -31.80
C GLY A 474 9.53 29.70 -32.29
N VAL A 475 8.30 29.28 -31.96
CA VAL A 475 7.07 30.03 -32.26
C VAL A 475 7.02 31.30 -31.41
N TYR A 476 7.32 31.18 -30.11
CA TYR A 476 7.40 32.33 -29.21
C TYR A 476 8.52 33.29 -29.58
N ALA A 477 9.68 32.78 -29.99
CA ALA A 477 10.79 33.61 -30.48
C ALA A 477 10.41 34.42 -31.72
N LYS A 478 9.70 33.81 -32.68
CA LYS A 478 9.17 34.50 -33.86
C LYS A 478 8.14 35.56 -33.48
N TYR A 479 7.21 35.24 -32.58
CA TYR A 479 6.22 36.21 -32.11
C TYR A 479 6.88 37.39 -31.39
N ALA A 480 7.81 37.14 -30.48
CA ALA A 480 8.55 38.19 -29.78
C ALA A 480 9.35 39.06 -30.75
N SER A 481 9.94 38.45 -31.78
CA SER A 481 10.68 39.18 -32.80
C SER A 481 9.77 40.08 -33.65
N TYR A 482 8.59 39.58 -34.03
CA TYR A 482 7.55 40.36 -34.70
C TYR A 482 7.04 41.52 -33.84
N LEU A 483 6.73 41.25 -32.57
CA LEU A 483 6.19 42.25 -31.66
C LEU A 483 7.19 43.39 -31.40
N PHE A 484 8.44 43.04 -31.11
CA PHE A 484 9.48 44.00 -30.77
C PHE A 484 10.23 44.57 -31.96
N ASP A 485 10.02 44.07 -33.19
CA ASP A 485 10.72 44.54 -34.40
C ASP A 485 12.25 44.46 -34.25
N THR A 486 12.73 43.33 -33.74
CA THR A 486 14.14 42.99 -33.53
C THR A 486 14.26 41.49 -33.38
N GLU A 487 15.41 40.88 -33.64
CA GLU A 487 15.58 39.44 -33.45
C GLU A 487 15.61 39.10 -31.96
N VAL A 488 14.72 38.22 -31.53
CA VAL A 488 14.60 37.76 -30.13
C VAL A 488 14.79 36.25 -30.05
N GLU A 489 15.80 35.83 -29.32
CA GLU A 489 16.03 34.43 -28.94
C GLU A 489 15.31 34.14 -27.61
N ILE A 490 14.60 33.00 -27.56
CA ILE A 490 13.95 32.50 -26.35
C ILE A 490 14.48 31.10 -26.05
N LYS A 491 14.95 30.91 -24.80
CA LYS A 491 15.37 29.61 -24.27
C LYS A 491 14.49 29.22 -23.11
N TYR A 492 14.03 27.98 -23.11
CA TYR A 492 13.26 27.39 -22.01
C TYR A 492 14.08 26.34 -21.26
N ALA A 493 14.20 26.50 -19.94
CA ALA A 493 14.84 25.53 -19.05
C ALA A 493 13.76 24.70 -18.34
N SER A 494 13.53 23.47 -18.82
CA SER A 494 12.46 22.58 -18.31
C SER A 494 12.62 22.19 -16.84
N SER A 495 13.86 22.07 -16.34
CA SER A 495 14.12 21.69 -14.94
C SER A 495 13.73 22.76 -13.92
N ARG A 496 13.60 24.02 -14.36
CA ARG A 496 13.29 25.18 -13.51
C ARG A 496 12.00 25.89 -13.92
N ASP A 497 11.32 25.40 -14.95
CA ASP A 497 10.19 26.07 -15.59
C ASP A 497 10.48 27.57 -15.85
N GLU A 498 11.62 27.86 -16.48
CA GLU A 498 12.11 29.23 -16.61
C GLU A 498 12.45 29.59 -18.06
N TYR A 499 11.87 30.69 -18.56
CA TYR A 499 12.29 31.31 -19.81
C TYR A 499 13.40 32.35 -19.63
N SER A 500 14.32 32.36 -20.58
CA SER A 500 15.33 33.39 -20.77
C SER A 500 15.16 34.00 -22.16
N LEU A 501 15.13 35.33 -22.23
CA LEU A 501 14.92 36.09 -23.46
C LEU A 501 16.12 36.98 -23.73
N HIS A 502 16.57 37.01 -24.97
CA HIS A 502 17.66 37.86 -25.42
C HIS A 502 17.29 38.51 -26.75
N ALA A 503 17.38 39.84 -26.84
CA ALA A 503 17.19 40.58 -28.09
C ALA A 503 18.56 40.99 -28.64
N SER A 504 18.78 40.80 -29.95
CA SER A 504 20.02 41.17 -30.63
C SER A 504 20.27 42.69 -30.59
N SER A 505 19.20 43.47 -30.69
CA SER A 505 19.21 44.92 -30.49
C SER A 505 18.01 45.35 -29.64
N ARG A 506 18.22 46.35 -28.78
CA ARG A 506 17.16 46.92 -27.95
C ARG A 506 16.72 48.26 -28.55
N ASN A 507 15.43 48.40 -28.82
CA ASN A 507 14.85 49.54 -29.53
C ASN A 507 13.75 50.22 -28.70
N ALA A 508 13.11 51.24 -29.28
CA ALA A 508 12.04 52.00 -28.62
C ALA A 508 10.82 51.14 -28.26
N ARG A 509 10.54 50.05 -29.00
CA ARG A 509 9.44 49.15 -28.65
C ARG A 509 9.69 48.46 -27.31
N ILE A 510 10.90 47.96 -27.10
CA ILE A 510 11.30 47.29 -25.85
C ILE A 510 11.38 48.26 -24.67
N TYR A 511 11.98 49.43 -24.84
CA TYR A 511 12.26 50.34 -23.71
C TYR A 511 11.17 51.36 -23.41
N ASN A 512 10.29 51.67 -24.37
CA ASN A 512 9.27 52.71 -24.23
C ASN A 512 7.85 52.17 -24.42
N GLN A 513 7.57 51.46 -25.52
CA GLN A 513 6.20 51.05 -25.86
C GLN A 513 5.66 49.93 -24.96
N TYR A 514 6.47 48.90 -24.74
CA TYR A 514 6.17 47.75 -23.90
C TYR A 514 6.98 47.80 -22.60
N ALA A 515 7.03 48.96 -21.95
CA ALA A 515 7.78 49.11 -20.71
C ALA A 515 6.95 49.80 -19.64
N VAL A 516 7.18 49.40 -18.39
CA VAL A 516 6.59 50.03 -17.20
C VAL A 516 7.71 50.52 -16.30
N LYS A 517 7.72 51.83 -16.03
CA LYS A 517 8.66 52.45 -15.09
C LYS A 517 8.11 52.29 -13.68
N GLY A 518 8.74 51.42 -12.88
CA GLY A 518 8.57 51.43 -11.43
C GLY A 518 9.53 52.44 -10.80
N GLU A 519 9.35 52.68 -9.49
CA GLU A 519 10.20 53.64 -8.76
C GLU A 519 11.66 53.18 -8.68
N ASN A 520 11.89 51.88 -8.42
CA ASN A 520 13.23 51.32 -8.23
C ASN A 520 13.85 50.71 -9.49
N ARG A 521 13.03 50.32 -10.47
CA ARG A 521 13.49 49.69 -11.71
C ARG A 521 12.47 49.87 -12.84
N THR A 522 12.94 49.84 -14.07
CA THR A 522 12.10 49.72 -15.26
C THR A 522 11.92 48.25 -15.62
N TYR A 523 10.68 47.84 -15.85
CA TYR A 523 10.31 46.55 -16.41
C TYR A 523 10.18 46.74 -17.92
N ASP A 524 11.23 46.38 -18.67
CA ASP A 524 11.27 46.51 -20.13
C ASP A 524 10.42 45.42 -20.82
N GLY A 525 10.26 45.53 -22.15
CA GLY A 525 9.43 44.62 -22.93
C GLY A 525 9.84 43.16 -22.80
N LEU A 526 11.14 42.87 -22.65
CA LEU A 526 11.62 41.51 -22.44
C LEU A 526 11.24 40.98 -21.06
N ALA A 527 11.33 41.82 -20.01
CA ALA A 527 10.89 41.45 -18.67
C ALA A 527 9.36 41.21 -18.61
N LEU A 528 8.56 42.07 -19.25
CA LEU A 528 7.10 41.89 -19.32
C LEU A 528 6.73 40.67 -20.17
N MET A 529 7.43 40.41 -21.27
CA MET A 529 7.25 39.20 -22.08
C MET A 529 7.57 37.92 -21.29
N LYS A 530 8.61 37.92 -20.46
CA LYS A 530 8.91 36.81 -19.55
C LYS A 530 7.75 36.55 -18.59
N HIS A 531 7.17 37.61 -18.02
CA HIS A 531 6.00 37.51 -17.17
C HIS A 531 4.76 37.00 -17.94
N ALA A 532 4.58 37.46 -19.18
CA ALA A 532 3.52 37.00 -20.08
C ALA A 532 3.62 35.50 -20.40
N LEU A 533 4.82 34.97 -20.68
CA LEU A 533 5.06 33.53 -20.92
C LEU A 533 4.77 32.65 -19.69
N HIS A 534 4.90 33.20 -18.49
CA HIS A 534 4.57 32.51 -17.23
C HIS A 534 3.13 32.76 -16.78
N ASN A 535 2.38 33.62 -17.46
CA ASN A 535 1.07 34.09 -17.01
C ASN A 535 1.14 34.67 -15.57
N THR A 536 2.16 35.49 -15.31
CA THR A 536 2.40 36.15 -14.02
C THR A 536 2.45 37.64 -14.20
N THR A 537 2.42 38.37 -13.09
CA THR A 537 2.53 39.83 -13.08
C THR A 537 3.71 40.24 -12.21
N PRO A 538 4.51 41.25 -12.60
CA PRO A 538 5.63 41.69 -11.80
C PRO A 538 5.15 42.30 -10.48
N ASP A 539 5.85 42.00 -9.39
CA ASP A 539 5.66 42.73 -8.14
C ASP A 539 6.38 44.08 -8.24
N ILE A 540 5.61 45.17 -8.25
CA ILE A 540 6.12 46.54 -8.35
C ILE A 540 5.77 47.26 -7.05
N THR A 541 6.78 47.82 -6.39
CA THR A 541 6.65 48.54 -5.13
C THR A 541 7.10 49.99 -5.27
N LYS A 542 6.49 50.85 -4.46
CA LYS A 542 6.85 52.25 -4.27
C LYS A 542 7.08 52.55 -2.80
N LYS A 543 7.88 53.57 -2.51
CA LYS A 543 8.14 54.06 -1.15
C LYS A 543 7.11 55.13 -0.80
N ILE A 544 6.46 54.98 0.35
CA ILE A 544 5.56 56.00 0.90
C ILE A 544 5.99 56.31 2.34
N MET A 545 5.81 57.57 2.75
CA MET A 545 6.07 58.01 4.12
C MET A 545 4.81 57.81 4.96
N VAL A 546 4.90 57.02 6.03
CA VAL A 546 3.83 56.83 7.01
C VAL A 546 4.40 57.09 8.39
N GLY A 547 3.90 58.10 9.10
CA GLY A 547 4.38 58.44 10.45
C GLY A 547 5.83 58.92 10.55
N GLY A 548 6.46 59.32 9.44
CA GLY A 548 7.87 59.74 9.41
C GLY A 548 8.87 58.64 9.04
N GLU A 549 8.41 57.39 8.87
CA GLU A 549 9.22 56.28 8.38
C GLU A 549 8.88 55.92 6.92
N GLU A 550 9.90 55.46 6.18
CA GLU A 550 9.78 55.05 4.78
C GLU A 550 9.34 53.58 4.69
N VAL A 551 8.11 53.35 4.21
CA VAL A 551 7.54 52.01 4.05
C VAL A 551 7.38 51.68 2.56
N LYS A 552 7.81 50.48 2.17
CA LYS A 552 7.59 49.96 0.80
C LYS A 552 6.19 49.36 0.69
N VAL A 553 5.38 49.94 -0.19
CA VAL A 553 4.01 49.49 -0.47
C VAL A 553 3.87 49.15 -1.95
N ARG A 554 2.97 48.22 -2.29
CA ARG A 554 2.71 47.84 -3.70
C ARG A 554 2.20 49.04 -4.49
N ASP A 555 2.75 49.25 -5.67
CA ASP A 555 2.30 50.31 -6.56
C ASP A 555 1.18 49.82 -7.48
N ALA A 556 -0.06 49.93 -7.01
CA ALA A 556 -1.23 49.43 -7.73
C ALA A 556 -1.35 49.98 -9.16
N GLN A 557 -0.96 51.24 -9.41
CA GLN A 557 -1.02 51.86 -10.74
C GLN A 557 -0.01 51.23 -11.70
N ALA A 558 1.25 51.07 -11.27
CA ALA A 558 2.27 50.44 -12.09
C ALA A 558 1.98 48.95 -12.35
N ILE A 559 1.45 48.23 -11.36
CA ILE A 559 1.02 46.83 -11.52
C ILE A 559 -0.13 46.75 -12.53
N GLN A 560 -1.13 47.63 -12.44
CA GLN A 560 -2.24 47.64 -13.40
C GLN A 560 -1.75 47.93 -14.83
N LEU A 561 -0.83 48.90 -15.00
CA LEU A 561 -0.22 49.18 -16.30
C LEU A 561 0.57 47.98 -16.84
N ALA A 562 1.32 47.30 -15.98
CA ALA A 562 2.08 46.10 -16.35
C ALA A 562 1.14 44.96 -16.78
N ASN A 563 0.02 44.77 -16.08
CA ASN A 563 -1.00 43.79 -16.45
C ASN A 563 -1.58 44.11 -17.82
N SER A 564 -1.99 45.36 -18.07
CA SER A 564 -2.51 45.75 -19.39
C SER A 564 -1.51 45.50 -20.51
N LYS A 565 -0.21 45.74 -20.27
CA LYS A 565 0.84 45.45 -21.25
C LYS A 565 1.09 43.95 -21.45
N ILE A 566 1.02 43.18 -20.38
CA ILE A 566 1.11 41.71 -20.44
C ILE A 566 -0.08 41.14 -21.21
N ASP A 567 -1.30 41.64 -20.98
CA ASP A 567 -2.50 41.23 -21.70
C ASP A 567 -2.41 41.60 -23.18
N GLU A 568 -1.89 42.79 -23.51
CA GLU A 568 -1.61 43.20 -24.90
C GLU A 568 -0.66 42.20 -25.60
N ILE A 569 0.42 41.80 -24.93
CA ILE A 569 1.38 40.79 -25.42
C ILE A 569 0.69 39.42 -25.58
N ARG A 570 -0.12 39.00 -24.60
CA ARG A 570 -0.76 37.67 -24.63
C ARG A 570 -1.81 37.58 -25.73
N ASN A 571 -2.65 38.61 -25.85
CA ASN A 571 -3.74 38.64 -26.84
C ASN A 571 -3.22 38.80 -28.27
N GLY A 572 -2.11 39.55 -28.46
CA GLY A 572 -1.48 39.70 -29.77
C GLY A 572 -0.91 38.39 -30.33
N PHE A 573 -0.64 37.40 -29.47
CA PHE A 573 -0.10 36.10 -29.90
C PHE A 573 -1.09 35.32 -30.76
N THR A 574 -2.37 35.27 -30.37
CA THR A 574 -3.40 34.51 -31.11
C THR A 574 -3.57 35.08 -32.51
N HIS A 575 -3.64 36.41 -32.63
CA HIS A 575 -3.72 37.08 -33.93
C HIS A 575 -2.47 36.80 -34.79
N PHE A 576 -1.28 36.83 -34.20
CA PHE A 576 -0.05 36.45 -34.90
C PHE A 576 -0.10 35.02 -35.43
N LEU A 577 -0.66 34.06 -34.68
CA LEU A 577 -0.83 32.68 -35.14
C LEU A 577 -1.82 32.58 -36.30
N GLU A 578 -2.90 33.36 -36.30
CA GLU A 578 -3.90 33.40 -37.37
C GLU A 578 -3.34 33.90 -38.70
N GLU A 579 -2.36 34.81 -38.67
CA GLU A 579 -1.70 35.35 -39.88
C GLU A 579 -0.67 34.39 -40.48
N GLN A 580 -0.35 33.27 -39.82
CA GLN A 580 0.63 32.31 -40.33
C GLN A 580 0.10 31.50 -41.52
N SER A 581 1.03 30.89 -42.26
CA SER A 581 0.71 30.07 -43.43
C SER A 581 -0.13 28.84 -43.07
N PRO A 582 -0.96 28.32 -44.01
CA PRO A 582 -1.72 27.09 -43.81
C PRO A 582 -0.84 25.91 -43.34
N ASP A 583 0.35 25.74 -43.94
CA ASP A 583 1.29 24.69 -43.55
C ASP A 583 1.73 24.80 -42.08
N PHE A 584 1.92 26.02 -41.57
CA PHE A 584 2.27 26.23 -40.17
C PHE A 584 1.10 25.83 -39.26
N LYS A 585 -0.12 26.24 -39.61
CA LYS A 585 -1.34 25.91 -38.87
C LYS A 585 -1.55 24.41 -38.79
N THR A 586 -1.43 23.70 -39.91
CA THR A 586 -1.50 22.23 -39.98
C THR A 586 -0.45 21.57 -39.10
N ARG A 587 0.82 22.01 -39.17
CA ARG A 587 1.88 21.42 -38.33
C ARG A 587 1.63 21.63 -36.84
N LEU A 588 1.09 22.78 -36.45
CA LEU A 588 0.80 23.07 -35.05
C LEU A 588 -0.40 22.27 -34.54
N SER A 589 -1.48 22.16 -35.33
CA SER A 589 -2.61 21.29 -34.99
C SER A 589 -2.21 19.81 -34.96
N ASP A 590 -1.37 19.36 -35.89
CA ASP A 590 -0.85 17.98 -35.89
C ASP A 590 -0.03 17.69 -34.63
N LEU A 591 0.79 18.65 -34.19
CA LEU A 591 1.56 18.54 -32.95
C LEU A 591 0.62 18.39 -31.74
N TYR A 592 -0.42 19.22 -31.67
CA TYR A 592 -1.43 19.11 -30.61
C TYR A 592 -2.12 17.74 -30.64
N ASN A 593 -2.60 17.30 -31.81
CA ASN A 593 -3.32 16.05 -31.94
C ASN A 593 -2.45 14.84 -31.56
N ARG A 594 -1.18 14.83 -31.97
CA ARG A 594 -0.21 13.79 -31.58
C ARG A 594 0.12 13.76 -30.09
N THR A 595 0.02 14.90 -29.41
CA THR A 595 0.40 15.03 -28.01
C THR A 595 -0.78 14.77 -27.07
N PHE A 596 -1.97 15.23 -27.44
CA PHE A 596 -3.15 15.24 -26.56
C PHE A 596 -4.36 14.53 -27.15
N ASN A 597 -4.68 14.72 -28.43
CA ASN A 597 -5.83 14.08 -29.09
C ASN A 597 -5.45 12.75 -29.77
N CYS A 598 -4.72 11.91 -29.03
CA CYS A 598 -4.18 10.66 -29.54
C CYS A 598 -4.59 9.44 -28.72
N PHE A 599 -5.33 9.65 -27.62
CA PHE A 599 -5.62 8.62 -26.64
C PHE A 599 -7.05 8.09 -26.75
N VAL A 600 -7.18 6.78 -26.91
CA VAL A 600 -8.47 6.09 -26.91
C VAL A 600 -8.63 5.33 -25.60
N ARG A 601 -9.81 5.43 -24.98
CA ARG A 601 -10.09 4.70 -23.74
C ARG A 601 -10.39 3.23 -24.07
N PRO A 602 -9.93 2.26 -23.25
CA PRO A 602 -10.42 0.90 -23.35
C PRO A 602 -11.94 0.89 -23.21
N GLN A 603 -12.61 0.19 -24.12
CA GLN A 603 -14.02 -0.14 -23.99
C GLN A 603 -14.11 -1.64 -23.78
N TYR A 604 -14.75 -2.07 -22.70
CA TYR A 604 -14.89 -3.48 -22.38
C TYR A 604 -16.30 -3.92 -22.73
N ASP A 605 -16.43 -4.77 -23.76
CA ASP A 605 -17.72 -5.37 -24.12
C ASP A 605 -17.75 -6.84 -23.69
N GLY A 606 -18.38 -7.12 -22.55
CA GLY A 606 -18.57 -8.47 -22.03
C GLY A 606 -19.86 -9.16 -22.48
N GLY A 607 -20.63 -8.57 -23.41
CA GLY A 607 -21.96 -9.05 -23.80
C GLY A 607 -21.96 -10.45 -24.43
N HIS A 608 -20.82 -10.86 -24.98
CA HIS A 608 -20.60 -12.15 -25.60
C HIS A 608 -20.32 -13.28 -24.59
N GLN A 609 -20.17 -12.97 -23.30
CA GLN A 609 -19.85 -13.98 -22.29
C GLN A 609 -21.09 -14.75 -21.84
N THR A 610 -20.90 -16.05 -21.63
CA THR A 610 -21.89 -16.96 -21.05
C THR A 610 -21.51 -17.31 -19.61
N PHE A 611 -22.51 -17.57 -18.77
CA PHE A 611 -22.34 -17.86 -17.34
C PHE A 611 -23.10 -19.13 -16.93
N PRO A 612 -22.72 -20.31 -17.46
CA PRO A 612 -23.49 -21.54 -17.30
C PRO A 612 -23.65 -22.01 -15.84
N GLY A 613 -22.70 -21.68 -14.96
CA GLY A 613 -22.76 -22.02 -13.53
C GLY A 613 -23.47 -20.98 -12.65
N LEU A 614 -23.95 -19.87 -13.22
CA LEU A 614 -24.59 -18.81 -12.44
C LEU A 614 -26.08 -19.11 -12.27
N ASP A 615 -26.51 -19.36 -11.03
CA ASP A 615 -27.91 -19.53 -10.71
C ASP A 615 -28.61 -18.16 -10.59
N VAL A 616 -29.01 -17.61 -11.74
CA VAL A 616 -29.75 -16.35 -11.83
C VAL A 616 -31.09 -16.39 -11.09
N LYS A 617 -31.71 -17.58 -10.98
CA LYS A 617 -32.98 -17.76 -10.25
C LYS A 617 -32.78 -17.62 -8.75
N ALA A 618 -31.75 -18.24 -8.19
CA ALA A 618 -31.41 -18.07 -6.78
C ALA A 618 -31.06 -16.61 -6.43
N LEU A 619 -30.47 -15.89 -7.40
CA LEU A 619 -30.16 -14.46 -7.28
C LEU A 619 -31.36 -13.54 -7.53
N GLY A 620 -32.50 -14.09 -7.98
CA GLY A 620 -33.73 -13.35 -8.27
C GLY A 620 -33.57 -12.30 -9.38
N ILE A 621 -32.71 -12.57 -10.36
CA ILE A 621 -32.48 -11.74 -11.56
C ILE A 621 -32.77 -12.59 -12.80
N ASP A 622 -33.25 -11.97 -13.88
CA ASP A 622 -33.50 -12.69 -15.13
C ASP A 622 -32.20 -12.90 -15.91
N GLU A 623 -31.34 -11.88 -15.93
CA GLU A 623 -30.03 -11.90 -16.57
C GLU A 623 -29.08 -10.91 -15.86
N LEU A 624 -27.77 -11.08 -16.06
CA LEU A 624 -26.77 -10.10 -15.65
C LEU A 624 -26.91 -8.81 -16.46
N TYR A 625 -26.73 -7.66 -15.79
CA TYR A 625 -26.66 -6.36 -16.45
C TYR A 625 -25.46 -6.27 -17.38
N LYS A 626 -25.58 -5.42 -18.40
CA LYS A 626 -24.50 -5.15 -19.35
C LYS A 626 -23.22 -4.70 -18.64
N SER A 627 -23.35 -3.74 -17.72
CA SER A 627 -22.27 -3.24 -16.86
C SER A 627 -21.56 -4.34 -16.06
N GLN A 628 -22.30 -5.33 -15.54
CA GLN A 628 -21.73 -6.48 -14.83
C GLN A 628 -20.92 -7.39 -15.76
N LYS A 629 -21.45 -7.67 -16.96
CA LYS A 629 -20.73 -8.46 -17.96
C LYS A 629 -19.45 -7.77 -18.41
N ASP A 630 -19.53 -6.46 -18.66
CA ASP A 630 -18.40 -5.62 -19.08
C ASP A 630 -17.33 -5.55 -17.97
N ALA A 631 -17.74 -5.44 -16.71
CA ALA A 631 -16.83 -5.49 -15.57
C ALA A 631 -16.10 -6.84 -15.45
N ILE A 632 -16.81 -7.96 -15.64
CA ILE A 632 -16.18 -9.29 -15.65
C ILE A 632 -15.17 -9.40 -16.80
N TRP A 633 -15.52 -8.90 -17.99
CA TRP A 633 -14.63 -8.92 -19.14
C TRP A 633 -13.36 -8.10 -18.92
N MET A 634 -13.51 -6.91 -18.33
CA MET A 634 -12.40 -6.08 -17.89
C MET A 634 -11.48 -6.83 -16.93
N LEU A 635 -12.04 -7.49 -15.91
CA LEU A 635 -11.24 -8.26 -14.94
C LEU A 635 -10.44 -9.38 -15.62
N LYS A 636 -11.05 -10.12 -16.56
CA LYS A 636 -10.35 -11.16 -17.32
C LYS A 636 -9.17 -10.59 -18.11
N GLN A 637 -9.37 -9.46 -18.77
CA GLN A 637 -8.32 -8.80 -19.57
C GLN A 637 -7.20 -8.18 -18.73
N ASN A 638 -7.53 -7.72 -17.52
CA ASN A 638 -6.56 -7.09 -16.62
C ASN A 638 -5.82 -8.10 -15.73
N GLY A 639 -6.05 -9.42 -15.92
CA GLY A 639 -5.38 -10.46 -15.14
C GLY A 639 -5.95 -10.65 -13.73
N GLY A 640 -7.22 -10.28 -13.53
CA GLY A 640 -7.97 -10.44 -12.29
C GLY A 640 -8.34 -9.13 -11.59
N GLY A 641 -8.98 -9.27 -10.43
CA GLY A 641 -9.42 -8.17 -9.57
C GLY A 641 -10.73 -8.51 -8.87
N ILE A 642 -11.14 -7.67 -7.93
CA ILE A 642 -12.38 -7.82 -7.17
C ILE A 642 -13.27 -6.62 -7.50
N CYS A 643 -14.43 -6.91 -8.07
CA CYS A 643 -15.50 -5.93 -8.25
C CYS A 643 -16.60 -6.26 -7.24
N ASP A 644 -16.80 -5.37 -6.27
CA ASP A 644 -17.91 -5.44 -5.34
C ASP A 644 -18.79 -4.20 -5.56
N HIS A 645 -20.04 -4.44 -5.95
CA HIS A 645 -21.02 -3.38 -6.17
C HIS A 645 -22.39 -3.84 -5.69
N GLU A 646 -22.84 -3.26 -4.58
CA GLU A 646 -24.16 -3.53 -4.02
C GLU A 646 -25.24 -2.80 -4.83
N VAL A 647 -26.01 -3.57 -5.62
CA VAL A 647 -27.20 -3.06 -6.30
C VAL A 647 -28.38 -3.16 -5.33
N LEU A 648 -28.72 -2.04 -4.69
CA LEU A 648 -29.89 -1.95 -3.82
C LEU A 648 -31.16 -2.05 -4.66
N ARG A 649 -31.98 -3.08 -4.42
CA ARG A 649 -33.33 -3.14 -5.00
C ARG A 649 -34.19 -2.03 -4.37
N PRO A 650 -35.03 -1.33 -5.16
CA PRO A 650 -35.92 -0.29 -4.66
C PRO A 650 -36.95 -0.80 -3.64
#